data_AF-A0A913YSA4-F1
#
_entry.id   AF-A0A913YSA4-F1
#
_cell.length_a   1.000
_cell.length_b   1.000
_cell.length_c   1.000
_cell.angle_alpha   90.00
_cell.angle_beta   90.00
_cell.angle_gamma   90.00
#
_symmetry.space_group_name_H-M   'P 1'
#
loop_
_entity.id
_entity.type
_entity.pdbx_description
1 polymer ?
#
loop_
_entity_poly.entity_id
_entity_poly.type
_entity_poly.pdbx_seq_one_letter_code
_entity_poly.pdbx_strand_id
1 'polypeptide(L)'
;MSTEECMPPGHVFGSDEVLPMLEPLYPKYTHPKVPCCVKVLAPSSWNPPPGYRKLAGDLLYIDITTLEENQVVVTASTTGFYVNKTDSAVFNPHPSTEPCHSHTLVGLLNQFSPLFKKNFASLQKSSLKRHPLEVIPTPFQVFPWAVPKTEHTADMLRSEDAASIRIGYEEHMPGQLRDWNEELQSARELPHDTMQQRLLRERALFKITSDFVSAATKGAMTVVDGNVMAINPGEDEKKRMFLWNNIFFSFAFDSREHYSDMGGDDAAHAAANGDMMGVMAYNRIDTKGLFTLGTVVVDYRGYRVIAQSIIPGILQREQEQSVVYGSIDSGKNIASHKKFVELLEKAGRLLHIRPHMVLGNNSEEVEICSSIECKGIIGADGRHYILDLFRTFPPDANFSGGNENSTAVYPRSYKHKLCCLRPELIESFIAYSYVVFLKLVASHISTKAKTEGRENNQAELKKKNKTADTVNSKDKVKECGNAQADKSEQPHETAPKTNAPKIITQDTHLEAFKAAATAVGSLSETEFDLRFNPDINTEEVRHGPSEVKALSVDRKLVKDASNYLLDTAVVKMVEDFINLEQTPIDGSQLIDILHNRGINVRYIGTICGIVSTRPDLDHVFKICILEMIARTAKQLLRVHMQNCKYLIPYIMHISYNPDSRPLGMVSNQSLHFSVFIKKKKTKKKSSSKPQLSNSIQAATWASLTPDDLWRTIVSDIKSNFGYDLLCDNCDAAVARYGIQKISLLRSLCIKTGVQILLREYDFNSTKHPTFKEEDIMNLFPIVKHTNPKVTPYSKIVIAKLYDRVYM
;
A
#
# COMPACT_ATOMS: atom_id res chain seq x y z
N MET A 1 19.50 8.98 -31.02
CA MET A 1 19.15 10.01 -30.04
C MET A 1 20.36 10.20 -29.16
N SER A 2 20.99 11.38 -29.21
CA SER A 2 22.10 11.71 -28.31
C SER A 2 21.55 11.78 -26.88
N THR A 3 22.36 11.40 -25.90
CA THR A 3 22.02 11.46 -24.46
C THR A 3 21.61 12.86 -23.98
N GLU A 4 21.91 13.90 -24.76
CA GLU A 4 21.51 15.29 -24.51
C GLU A 4 20.00 15.53 -24.67
N GLU A 5 19.28 14.78 -25.53
CA GLU A 5 17.81 14.90 -25.68
C GLU A 5 17.03 14.30 -24.50
N CYS A 6 17.69 13.51 -23.65
CA CYS A 6 17.10 12.86 -22.48
C CYS A 6 17.42 13.57 -21.15
N MET A 7 18.19 14.65 -21.18
CA MET A 7 18.44 15.48 -20.00
C MET A 7 17.22 16.37 -19.76
N PRO A 8 16.67 16.42 -18.53
CA PRO A 8 15.64 17.38 -18.20
C PRO A 8 16.13 18.79 -18.51
N PRO A 9 15.29 19.68 -19.04
CA PRO A 9 15.67 21.05 -19.32
C PRO A 9 16.30 21.72 -18.09
N GLY A 10 17.34 22.56 -18.25
CA GLY A 10 18.07 23.15 -17.13
C GLY A 10 17.22 23.93 -16.11
N HIS A 11 16.05 24.43 -16.51
CA HIS A 11 15.09 25.10 -15.61
C HIS A 11 14.30 24.13 -14.70
N VAL A 12 14.37 22.82 -14.94
CA VAL A 12 13.83 21.77 -14.06
C VAL A 12 14.73 21.58 -12.83
N PHE A 13 16.04 21.82 -12.97
CA PHE A 13 17.03 21.74 -11.90
C PHE A 13 17.36 23.11 -11.30
N GLY A 14 16.36 24.00 -11.21
CA GLY A 14 16.53 25.38 -10.76
C GLY A 14 17.37 25.48 -9.48
N SER A 15 18.34 26.38 -9.50
CA SER A 15 18.88 26.98 -8.28
C SER A 15 17.75 27.62 -7.48
N ASP A 16 17.98 27.95 -6.21
CA ASP A 16 17.01 28.67 -5.36
C ASP A 16 16.50 30.01 -5.98
N GLU A 17 17.11 30.46 -7.07
CA GLU A 17 16.78 31.68 -7.82
C GLU A 17 15.70 31.48 -8.91
N VAL A 18 15.46 30.26 -9.41
CA VAL A 18 14.48 29.99 -10.49
C VAL A 18 13.43 28.99 -10.02
N LEU A 19 12.20 29.47 -9.83
CA LEU A 19 11.06 28.61 -9.49
C LEU A 19 10.84 27.57 -10.61
N PRO A 20 10.76 26.26 -10.28
CA PRO A 20 10.50 25.24 -11.26
C PRO A 20 9.10 25.43 -11.84
N MET A 21 9.03 25.67 -13.15
CA MET A 21 7.78 25.76 -13.90
C MET A 21 7.18 24.36 -14.05
N LEU A 22 5.86 24.27 -13.95
CA LEU A 22 5.13 23.01 -14.12
C LEU A 22 4.93 22.63 -15.58
N GLU A 23 4.60 23.58 -16.44
CA GLU A 23 4.30 23.30 -17.85
C GLU A 23 5.43 22.55 -18.58
N PRO A 24 6.73 22.88 -18.37
CA PRO A 24 7.81 22.15 -19.01
C PRO A 24 8.03 20.71 -18.51
N LEU A 25 7.52 20.36 -17.32
CA LEU A 25 7.57 18.99 -16.79
C LEU A 25 6.60 18.06 -17.51
N TYR A 26 5.61 18.61 -18.20
CA TYR A 26 4.69 17.84 -19.03
C TYR A 26 5.25 17.73 -20.45
N PRO A 27 5.37 16.51 -21.02
CA PRO A 27 5.95 16.36 -22.35
C PRO A 27 5.08 17.08 -23.39
N LYS A 28 5.68 18.01 -24.14
CA LYS A 28 5.01 18.84 -25.16
C LYS A 28 4.35 18.03 -26.29
N TYR A 29 4.67 16.73 -26.41
CA TYR A 29 4.22 15.83 -27.49
C TYR A 29 3.34 14.66 -27.01
N THR A 30 2.82 14.68 -25.78
CA THR A 30 2.00 13.60 -25.19
C THR A 30 0.77 13.21 -26.02
N HIS A 31 0.23 14.16 -26.80
CA HIS A 31 -0.82 13.87 -27.77
C HIS A 31 -0.31 14.20 -29.17
N PRO A 32 0.18 13.21 -29.95
CA PRO A 32 0.40 13.45 -31.37
C PRO A 32 -0.90 14.01 -31.94
N LYS A 33 -0.84 15.04 -32.79
CA LYS A 33 -2.01 15.51 -33.52
C LYS A 33 -2.49 14.38 -34.42
N VAL A 34 -3.36 13.55 -33.87
CA VAL A 34 -3.93 12.40 -34.54
C VAL A 34 -4.92 12.94 -35.58
N PRO A 35 -4.87 12.50 -36.84
CA PRO A 35 -5.82 12.96 -37.84
C PRO A 35 -7.23 12.51 -37.42
N CYS A 36 -8.15 13.48 -37.29
CA CYS A 36 -9.55 13.20 -37.10
C CYS A 36 -10.06 12.41 -38.31
N CYS A 37 -10.77 11.30 -38.09
CA CYS A 37 -11.26 10.42 -39.17
C CYS A 37 -12.78 10.55 -39.36
N VAL A 38 -13.53 10.83 -38.30
CA VAL A 38 -15.00 10.95 -38.26
C VAL A 38 -15.35 12.05 -37.26
N LYS A 39 -16.43 12.81 -37.47
CA LYS A 39 -16.89 13.85 -36.53
C LYS A 39 -17.69 13.28 -35.38
N VAL A 40 -18.64 12.40 -35.69
CA VAL A 40 -19.52 11.76 -34.71
C VAL A 40 -19.63 10.28 -35.04
N LEU A 41 -19.47 9.44 -34.03
CA LEU A 41 -19.72 8.01 -34.08
C LEU A 41 -20.38 7.63 -32.75
N ALA A 42 -21.68 7.30 -32.79
CA ALA A 42 -22.43 7.05 -31.57
C ALA A 42 -23.62 6.10 -31.83
N PRO A 43 -24.12 5.39 -30.81
CA PRO A 43 -25.33 4.59 -30.98
C PRO A 43 -26.52 5.48 -31.31
N SER A 44 -27.33 5.03 -32.27
CA SER A 44 -28.50 5.76 -32.72
C SER A 44 -29.60 5.79 -31.65
N SER A 45 -30.40 6.85 -31.63
CA SER A 45 -31.59 6.97 -30.79
C SER A 45 -32.69 5.95 -31.13
N TRP A 46 -32.58 5.26 -32.28
CA TRP A 46 -33.46 4.19 -32.71
C TRP A 46 -33.15 2.83 -32.07
N ASN A 47 -32.16 2.74 -31.18
CA ASN A 47 -31.90 1.54 -30.40
C ASN A 47 -32.85 1.40 -29.20
N PRO A 48 -33.13 0.16 -28.74
CA PRO A 48 -32.69 -1.11 -29.30
C PRO A 48 -33.48 -1.50 -30.57
N PRO A 49 -32.92 -2.35 -31.46
CA PRO A 49 -33.64 -2.80 -32.65
C PRO A 49 -35.00 -3.43 -32.31
N PRO A 50 -36.07 -3.11 -33.07
CA PRO A 50 -37.39 -3.67 -32.81
C PRO A 50 -37.41 -5.19 -33.06
N GLY A 51 -38.34 -5.91 -32.43
CA GLY A 51 -38.34 -7.38 -32.41
C GLY A 51 -38.26 -8.04 -33.80
N TYR A 52 -38.99 -7.52 -34.79
CA TYR A 52 -38.95 -8.04 -36.17
C TYR A 52 -37.59 -7.85 -36.85
N ARG A 53 -36.85 -6.78 -36.51
CA ARG A 53 -35.50 -6.52 -37.03
C ARG A 53 -34.44 -7.35 -36.32
N LYS A 54 -34.59 -7.58 -35.00
CA LYS A 54 -33.75 -8.55 -34.28
C LYS A 54 -33.82 -9.94 -34.90
N LEU A 55 -35.02 -10.39 -35.27
CA LEU A 55 -35.23 -11.65 -35.99
C LEU A 55 -34.61 -11.64 -37.40
N ALA A 56 -34.56 -10.47 -38.04
CA ALA A 56 -33.87 -10.28 -39.32
C ALA A 56 -32.35 -10.14 -39.19
N GLY A 57 -31.80 -10.18 -37.96
CA GLY A 57 -30.36 -10.15 -37.69
C GLY A 57 -29.78 -8.77 -37.35
N ASP A 58 -30.60 -7.73 -37.16
CA ASP A 58 -30.12 -6.40 -36.73
C ASP A 58 -29.69 -6.46 -35.25
N LEU A 59 -28.49 -5.93 -34.96
CA LEU A 59 -27.86 -5.92 -33.65
C LEU A 59 -27.84 -4.53 -33.03
N LEU A 60 -27.48 -3.50 -33.82
CA LEU A 60 -27.28 -2.14 -33.36
C LEU A 60 -27.45 -1.15 -34.53
N TYR A 61 -28.03 0.02 -34.26
CA TYR A 61 -27.99 1.17 -35.17
C TYR A 61 -26.97 2.20 -34.71
N ILE A 62 -26.20 2.78 -35.62
CA ILE A 62 -25.08 3.69 -35.32
C ILE A 62 -25.26 4.97 -36.14
N ASP A 63 -25.30 6.12 -35.47
CA ASP A 63 -25.28 7.43 -36.12
C ASP A 63 -23.84 7.84 -36.42
N ILE A 64 -23.58 8.18 -37.69
CA ILE A 64 -22.25 8.57 -38.17
C ILE A 64 -22.34 9.91 -38.90
N THR A 65 -21.51 10.86 -38.46
CA THR A 65 -21.28 12.12 -39.18
C THR A 65 -19.85 12.12 -39.72
N THR A 66 -19.71 12.08 -41.04
CA THR A 66 -18.39 12.08 -41.67
C THR A 66 -17.78 13.48 -41.68
N LEU A 67 -16.48 13.58 -42.02
CA LEU A 67 -15.81 14.89 -42.13
C LEU A 67 -16.41 15.76 -43.24
N GLU A 68 -16.97 15.12 -44.26
CA GLU A 68 -17.71 15.72 -45.37
C GLU A 68 -19.11 16.26 -44.99
N GLU A 69 -19.50 16.22 -43.71
CA GLU A 69 -20.83 16.59 -43.20
C GLU A 69 -21.97 15.65 -43.63
N ASN A 70 -21.66 14.46 -44.12
CA ASN A 70 -22.68 13.46 -44.42
C ASN A 70 -23.13 12.78 -43.11
N GLN A 71 -24.42 12.88 -42.80
CA GLN A 71 -25.06 12.20 -41.69
C GLN A 71 -25.76 10.94 -42.19
N VAL A 72 -25.37 9.78 -41.67
CA VAL A 72 -25.95 8.49 -42.05
C VAL A 72 -26.16 7.61 -40.84
N VAL A 73 -27.16 6.75 -40.92
CA VAL A 73 -27.40 5.69 -39.93
C VAL A 73 -26.94 4.36 -40.50
N VAL A 74 -26.01 3.71 -39.79
CA VAL A 74 -25.46 2.40 -40.13
C VAL A 74 -26.15 1.33 -39.30
N THR A 75 -26.59 0.27 -39.97
CA THR A 75 -27.08 -0.94 -39.31
C THR A 75 -25.93 -1.92 -39.15
N ALA A 76 -25.63 -2.32 -37.92
CA ALA A 76 -24.83 -3.48 -37.60
C ALA A 76 -25.76 -4.71 -37.55
N SER A 77 -25.46 -5.70 -38.37
CA SER A 77 -26.23 -6.94 -38.51
C SER A 77 -25.32 -8.16 -38.37
N THR A 78 -25.91 -9.35 -38.24
CA THR A 78 -25.15 -10.61 -38.24
C THR A 78 -24.34 -10.85 -39.51
N THR A 79 -24.65 -10.17 -40.62
CA THR A 79 -23.93 -10.29 -41.90
C THR A 79 -22.88 -9.20 -42.14
N GLY A 80 -22.84 -8.17 -41.30
CA GLY A 80 -21.93 -7.02 -41.43
C GLY A 80 -22.62 -5.68 -41.18
N PHE A 81 -22.02 -4.62 -41.72
CA PHE A 81 -22.44 -3.23 -41.57
C PHE A 81 -22.92 -2.68 -42.91
N TYR A 82 -24.04 -1.96 -42.91
CA TYR A 82 -24.53 -1.24 -44.08
C TYR A 82 -25.21 0.08 -43.72
N VAL A 83 -25.16 1.05 -44.63
CA VAL A 83 -25.93 2.30 -44.49
C VAL A 83 -27.40 2.01 -44.77
N ASN A 84 -28.29 2.34 -43.83
CA ASN A 84 -29.73 2.21 -44.03
C ASN A 84 -30.34 3.55 -44.51
N LYS A 85 -31.65 3.56 -44.79
CA LYS A 85 -32.39 4.74 -45.29
C LYS A 85 -33.06 5.56 -44.18
N THR A 86 -32.62 5.38 -42.94
CA THR A 86 -33.18 6.11 -41.80
C THR A 86 -32.76 7.56 -41.88
N ASP A 87 -33.73 8.45 -41.69
CA ASP A 87 -33.53 9.89 -41.54
C ASP A 87 -33.76 10.28 -40.08
N SER A 88 -33.40 11.51 -39.72
CA SER A 88 -33.55 12.11 -38.38
C SER A 88 -34.97 12.00 -37.80
N ALA A 89 -36.01 11.99 -38.65
CA ALA A 89 -37.41 11.91 -38.23
C ALA A 89 -38.10 10.56 -38.51
N VAL A 90 -37.58 9.75 -39.45
CA VAL A 90 -38.27 8.55 -39.94
C VAL A 90 -37.32 7.37 -39.96
N PHE A 91 -37.67 6.36 -39.16
CA PHE A 91 -36.95 5.09 -39.13
C PHE A 91 -37.21 4.25 -40.39
N ASN A 92 -36.14 3.91 -41.12
CA ASN A 92 -36.20 3.04 -42.28
C ASN A 92 -34.96 2.13 -42.34
N PRO A 93 -35.06 0.88 -41.87
CA PRO A 93 -33.91 -0.03 -41.72
C PRO A 93 -33.49 -0.70 -43.03
N HIS A 94 -34.16 -0.41 -44.14
CA HIS A 94 -33.79 -0.98 -45.43
C HIS A 94 -32.43 -0.44 -45.89
N PRO A 95 -31.58 -1.28 -46.51
CA PRO A 95 -30.31 -0.84 -47.07
C PRO A 95 -30.49 0.33 -48.03
N SER A 96 -29.56 1.29 -47.96
CA SER A 96 -29.42 2.33 -48.97
C SER A 96 -29.02 1.71 -50.32
N THR A 97 -29.27 2.42 -51.42
CA THR A 97 -28.91 1.97 -52.77
C THR A 97 -27.40 1.70 -52.90
N GLU A 98 -27.05 0.66 -53.64
CA GLU A 98 -25.72 0.03 -53.59
C GLU A 98 -24.53 0.90 -54.03
N PRO A 99 -23.30 0.63 -53.51
CA PRO A 99 -23.02 -0.22 -52.34
C PRO A 99 -22.22 0.51 -51.27
N CYS A 100 -22.79 0.55 -50.07
CA CYS A 100 -22.09 0.83 -48.82
C CYS A 100 -22.43 -0.30 -47.85
N HIS A 101 -21.86 -1.48 -48.10
CA HIS A 101 -21.94 -2.67 -47.26
C HIS A 101 -20.54 -3.26 -47.06
N SER A 102 -20.20 -3.67 -45.85
CA SER A 102 -18.92 -4.30 -45.52
C SER A 102 -19.05 -5.16 -44.27
N HIS A 103 -18.28 -6.25 -44.18
CA HIS A 103 -18.20 -7.07 -42.97
C HIS A 103 -17.59 -6.32 -41.78
N THR A 104 -16.85 -5.24 -42.03
CA THR A 104 -16.27 -4.39 -40.97
C THR A 104 -16.76 -2.95 -41.11
N LEU A 105 -16.97 -2.28 -39.97
CA LEU A 105 -17.32 -0.86 -39.93
C LEU A 105 -16.25 0.01 -40.61
N VAL A 106 -14.97 -0.31 -40.40
CA VAL A 106 -13.85 0.38 -41.06
C VAL A 106 -13.91 0.20 -42.58
N GLY A 107 -14.21 -1.01 -43.06
CA GLY A 107 -14.38 -1.26 -44.49
C GLY A 107 -15.56 -0.49 -45.08
N LEU A 108 -16.67 -0.35 -44.34
CA LEU A 108 -17.82 0.44 -44.74
C LEU A 108 -17.45 1.92 -44.87
N LEU A 109 -16.80 2.47 -43.85
CA LEU A 109 -16.38 3.87 -43.83
C LEU A 109 -15.32 4.17 -44.90
N ASN A 110 -14.45 3.23 -45.23
CA ASN A 110 -13.49 3.35 -46.33
C ASN A 110 -14.15 3.39 -47.72
N GLN A 111 -15.31 2.75 -47.88
CA GLN A 111 -16.10 2.81 -49.11
C GLN A 111 -16.92 4.10 -49.17
N PHE A 112 -17.51 4.52 -48.05
CA PHE A 112 -18.45 5.63 -47.96
C PHE A 112 -17.76 7.02 -47.89
N SER A 113 -16.66 7.15 -47.12
CA SER A 113 -15.97 8.43 -46.90
C SER A 113 -14.52 8.39 -47.42
N PRO A 114 -14.20 9.15 -48.49
CA PRO A 114 -12.83 9.24 -48.98
C PRO A 114 -11.90 9.95 -47.99
N LEU A 115 -12.39 10.91 -47.20
CA LEU A 115 -11.58 11.55 -46.15
C LEU A 115 -11.28 10.59 -45.02
N PHE A 116 -12.24 9.74 -44.61
CA PHE A 116 -11.99 8.67 -43.65
C PHE A 116 -10.88 7.75 -44.16
N LYS A 117 -10.98 7.27 -45.40
CA LYS A 117 -9.97 6.36 -45.99
C LYS A 117 -8.56 6.96 -45.96
N LYS A 118 -8.42 8.23 -46.31
CA LYS A 118 -7.14 8.95 -46.29
C LYS A 118 -6.62 9.14 -44.85
N ASN A 119 -7.46 9.64 -43.96
CA ASN A 119 -7.07 9.98 -42.60
C ASN A 119 -6.81 8.74 -41.74
N PHE A 120 -7.59 7.68 -41.93
CA PHE A 120 -7.41 6.40 -41.24
C PHE A 120 -6.09 5.72 -41.62
N ALA A 121 -5.69 5.77 -42.89
CA ALA A 121 -4.37 5.30 -43.32
C ALA A 121 -3.22 6.13 -42.69
N SER A 122 -3.41 7.44 -42.53
CA SER A 122 -2.46 8.32 -41.84
C SER A 122 -2.41 8.03 -40.33
N LEU A 123 -3.56 7.80 -39.70
CA LEU A 123 -3.72 7.38 -38.31
C LEU A 123 -2.92 6.10 -38.03
N GLN A 124 -3.09 5.07 -38.86
CA GLN A 124 -2.36 3.80 -38.74
C GLN A 124 -0.83 4.01 -38.80
N LYS A 125 -0.35 4.82 -39.75
CA LYS A 125 1.08 5.16 -39.85
C LYS A 125 1.59 5.94 -38.64
N SER A 126 0.75 6.80 -38.04
CA SER A 126 1.12 7.55 -36.84
C SER A 126 1.21 6.68 -35.59
N SER A 127 0.36 5.64 -35.48
CA SER A 127 0.40 4.70 -34.36
C SER A 127 1.70 3.90 -34.31
N LEU A 128 2.28 3.57 -35.48
CA LEU A 128 3.57 2.86 -35.59
C LEU A 128 4.77 3.72 -35.18
N LYS A 129 4.61 5.04 -35.08
CA LYS A 129 5.68 5.96 -34.64
C LYS A 129 5.71 6.17 -33.13
N ARG A 130 4.72 5.64 -32.39
CA ARG A 130 4.68 5.76 -30.93
C ARG A 130 5.81 4.95 -30.32
N HIS A 131 6.34 5.45 -29.22
CA HIS A 131 7.35 4.71 -28.48
C HIS A 131 6.74 3.40 -27.97
N PRO A 132 7.42 2.24 -28.05
CA PRO A 132 6.86 0.96 -27.58
C PRO A 132 6.32 1.03 -26.14
N LEU A 133 6.99 1.77 -25.25
CA LEU A 133 6.53 1.98 -23.86
C LEU A 133 5.20 2.75 -23.74
N GLU A 134 4.77 3.51 -24.76
CA GLU A 134 3.46 4.19 -24.76
C GLU A 134 2.31 3.26 -25.16
N VAL A 135 2.62 2.11 -25.78
CA VAL A 135 1.63 1.14 -26.28
C VAL A 135 1.53 -0.07 -25.36
N ILE A 136 2.46 -0.21 -24.41
CA ILE A 136 2.43 -1.26 -23.39
C ILE A 136 1.29 -0.98 -22.42
N PRO A 137 0.25 -1.84 -22.35
CA PRO A 137 -0.81 -1.68 -21.37
C PRO A 137 -0.22 -1.85 -19.97
N THR A 138 -0.44 -0.87 -19.10
CA THR A 138 -0.05 -1.01 -17.70
C THR A 138 -1.11 -1.82 -16.95
N PRO A 139 -0.71 -2.76 -16.09
CA PRO A 139 -1.63 -3.64 -15.35
C PRO A 139 -2.48 -2.87 -14.33
N PHE A 140 -2.00 -1.70 -13.91
CA PHE A 140 -2.66 -0.82 -12.98
C PHE A 140 -2.76 0.57 -13.60
N GLN A 141 -3.86 1.25 -13.30
CA GLN A 141 -4.08 2.60 -13.75
C GLN A 141 -3.21 3.55 -12.93
N VAL A 142 -2.42 4.38 -13.61
CA VAL A 142 -1.61 5.43 -12.99
C VAL A 142 -2.22 6.77 -13.33
N PHE A 143 -2.54 7.55 -12.31
CA PHE A 143 -3.13 8.87 -12.48
C PHE A 143 -2.06 9.94 -12.30
N PRO A 144 -1.85 10.83 -13.29
CA PRO A 144 -0.99 11.98 -13.11
C PRO A 144 -1.65 12.96 -12.13
N TRP A 145 -0.85 13.57 -11.26
CA TRP A 145 -1.33 14.54 -10.27
C TRP A 145 -1.67 15.90 -10.88
N ALA A 146 -1.12 16.23 -12.06
CA ALA A 146 -1.40 17.43 -12.82
C ALA A 146 -1.67 17.08 -14.30
N VAL A 147 -2.68 17.71 -14.92
CA VAL A 147 -3.09 17.46 -16.31
C VAL A 147 -3.37 18.73 -17.10
N PRO A 148 -3.05 18.79 -18.40
CA PRO A 148 -3.34 19.95 -19.23
C PRO A 148 -4.85 20.22 -19.30
N LYS A 149 -5.19 21.48 -19.55
CA LYS A 149 -6.58 21.86 -19.83
C LYS A 149 -7.07 21.09 -21.06
N THR A 150 -8.09 20.26 -20.87
CA THR A 150 -8.80 19.61 -21.96
C THR A 150 -10.11 20.35 -22.20
N GLU A 151 -10.42 20.64 -23.46
CA GLU A 151 -11.70 21.25 -23.80
C GLU A 151 -12.83 20.25 -23.61
N HIS A 152 -13.88 20.64 -22.88
CA HIS A 152 -15.05 19.81 -22.66
C HIS A 152 -15.94 19.84 -23.90
N THR A 153 -15.71 18.92 -24.84
CA THR A 153 -16.53 18.76 -26.04
C THR A 153 -17.76 17.90 -25.77
N ALA A 154 -18.79 18.05 -26.61
CA ALA A 154 -19.96 17.18 -26.58
C ALA A 154 -19.56 15.76 -27.03
N ASP A 155 -19.86 14.78 -26.18
CA ASP A 155 -19.54 13.37 -26.41
C ASP A 155 -20.71 12.52 -25.88
N MET A 156 -21.43 11.89 -26.81
CA MET A 156 -22.61 11.09 -26.47
C MET A 156 -22.22 9.79 -25.76
N LEU A 157 -21.09 9.17 -26.12
CA LEU A 157 -20.60 7.95 -25.47
C LEU A 157 -20.25 8.25 -24.01
N ARG A 158 -19.55 9.36 -23.74
CA ARG A 158 -19.27 9.79 -22.35
C ARG A 158 -20.56 9.98 -21.54
N SER A 159 -21.62 10.50 -22.14
CA SER A 159 -22.90 10.69 -21.46
C SER A 159 -23.66 9.39 -21.20
N GLU A 160 -23.59 8.43 -22.13
CA GLU A 160 -24.19 7.10 -22.01
C GLU A 160 -23.45 6.23 -20.99
N ASP A 161 -22.11 6.22 -21.03
CA ASP A 161 -21.27 5.53 -20.05
C ASP A 161 -21.56 6.04 -18.63
N ALA A 162 -21.69 7.37 -18.47
CA ALA A 162 -22.03 7.99 -17.19
C ALA A 162 -23.44 7.62 -16.68
N ALA A 163 -24.35 7.23 -17.56
CA ALA A 163 -25.67 6.73 -17.19
C ALA A 163 -25.63 5.25 -16.81
N SER A 164 -24.92 4.43 -17.59
CA SER A 164 -24.76 2.98 -17.37
C SER A 164 -24.10 2.67 -16.03
N ILE A 165 -23.06 3.42 -15.66
CA ILE A 165 -22.34 3.27 -14.38
C ILE A 165 -23.26 3.54 -13.17
N ARG A 166 -24.18 4.50 -13.25
CA ARG A 166 -25.06 4.87 -12.12
C ARG A 166 -26.15 3.85 -11.84
N ILE A 167 -26.54 3.08 -12.85
CA ILE A 167 -27.59 2.06 -12.74
C ILE A 167 -27.00 0.73 -12.25
N GLY A 168 -25.67 0.66 -12.05
CA GLY A 168 -25.00 -0.56 -11.60
C GLY A 168 -25.00 -1.65 -12.67
N TYR A 169 -25.05 -1.27 -13.95
CA TYR A 169 -25.01 -2.23 -15.05
C TYR A 169 -23.67 -2.97 -15.04
N GLU A 170 -23.69 -4.26 -14.76
CA GLU A 170 -22.49 -5.10 -14.77
C GLU A 170 -22.02 -5.29 -16.22
N GLU A 171 -20.71 -5.07 -16.45
CA GLU A 171 -20.06 -5.09 -17.78
C GLU A 171 -20.04 -6.51 -18.41
N HIS A 172 -20.49 -7.54 -17.69
CA HIS A 172 -20.49 -8.94 -18.13
C HIS A 172 -21.88 -9.40 -18.58
N MET A 173 -21.93 -10.39 -19.48
CA MET A 173 -23.18 -10.95 -19.99
C MET A 173 -24.15 -11.30 -18.85
N PRO A 174 -25.45 -10.91 -18.95
CA PRO A 174 -26.46 -11.33 -18.00
C PRO A 174 -26.46 -12.86 -17.84
N GLY A 175 -26.19 -13.34 -16.63
CA GLY A 175 -26.25 -14.77 -16.27
C GLY A 175 -24.90 -15.46 -16.00
N GLN A 176 -23.75 -14.81 -16.20
CA GLN A 176 -22.43 -15.37 -15.85
C GLN A 176 -21.71 -14.46 -14.87
N LEU A 177 -22.11 -14.54 -13.59
CA LEU A 177 -21.42 -13.85 -12.51
C LEU A 177 -20.02 -14.44 -12.35
N ARG A 178 -18.99 -13.61 -12.43
CA ARG A 178 -17.60 -14.02 -12.22
C ARG A 178 -17.39 -14.44 -10.77
N ASP A 179 -16.75 -15.57 -10.54
CA ASP A 179 -16.34 -16.00 -9.19
C ASP A 179 -14.86 -15.68 -8.99
N TRP A 180 -14.60 -14.51 -8.40
CA TRP A 180 -13.25 -14.03 -8.13
C TRP A 180 -12.47 -14.97 -7.23
N ASN A 181 -13.12 -15.57 -6.23
CA ASN A 181 -12.44 -16.44 -5.29
C ASN A 181 -12.05 -17.74 -5.98
N GLU A 182 -12.96 -18.37 -6.73
CA GLU A 182 -12.65 -19.60 -7.45
C GLU A 182 -11.52 -19.40 -8.46
N GLU A 183 -11.54 -18.31 -9.24
CA GLU A 183 -10.46 -18.02 -10.18
C GLU A 183 -9.11 -17.83 -9.48
N LEU A 184 -9.09 -17.07 -8.37
CA LEU A 184 -7.87 -16.85 -7.60
C LEU A 184 -7.33 -18.16 -7.01
N GLN A 185 -8.19 -19.00 -6.41
CA GLN A 185 -7.75 -20.25 -5.81
C GLN A 185 -7.35 -21.28 -6.87
N SER A 186 -8.11 -21.41 -7.96
CA SER A 186 -7.76 -22.26 -9.11
C SER A 186 -6.39 -21.89 -9.69
N ALA A 187 -6.08 -20.58 -9.83
CA ALA A 187 -4.77 -20.13 -10.27
C ALA A 187 -3.67 -20.44 -9.25
N ARG A 188 -3.96 -20.39 -7.94
CA ARG A 188 -3.00 -20.80 -6.90
C ARG A 188 -2.77 -22.30 -6.88
N GLU A 189 -3.76 -23.12 -7.22
CA GLU A 189 -3.63 -24.57 -7.22
C GLU A 189 -2.87 -25.12 -8.43
N LEU A 190 -2.55 -24.27 -9.43
CA LEU A 190 -1.76 -24.67 -10.58
C LEU A 190 -0.40 -25.28 -10.16
N PRO A 191 0.07 -26.32 -10.88
CA PRO A 191 1.39 -26.90 -10.66
C PRO A 191 2.49 -25.84 -10.73
N HIS A 192 3.56 -26.06 -9.98
CA HIS A 192 4.69 -25.13 -9.91
C HIS A 192 6.04 -25.84 -9.71
N ASP A 193 6.12 -27.11 -10.08
CA ASP A 193 7.35 -27.89 -9.92
C ASP A 193 8.39 -27.48 -10.97
N THR A 194 7.95 -27.27 -12.21
CA THR A 194 8.81 -26.82 -13.32
C THR A 194 8.78 -25.30 -13.51
N MET A 195 9.84 -24.75 -14.11
CA MET A 195 9.93 -23.32 -14.43
C MET A 195 8.78 -22.85 -15.33
N GLN A 196 8.39 -23.66 -16.33
CA GLN A 196 7.29 -23.33 -17.24
C GLN A 196 5.95 -23.29 -16.50
N GLN A 197 5.70 -24.25 -15.61
CA GLN A 197 4.50 -24.29 -14.79
C GLN A 197 4.43 -23.10 -13.82
N ARG A 198 5.54 -22.77 -13.14
CA ARG A 198 5.65 -21.55 -12.32
C ARG A 198 5.30 -20.30 -13.11
N LEU A 199 5.79 -20.20 -14.34
CA LEU A 199 5.54 -19.04 -15.18
C LEU A 199 4.06 -18.93 -15.60
N LEU A 200 3.43 -20.06 -15.98
CA LEU A 200 2.01 -20.08 -16.31
C LEU A 200 1.14 -19.70 -15.10
N ARG A 201 1.48 -20.24 -13.93
CA ARG A 201 0.84 -19.92 -12.66
C ARG A 201 0.96 -18.44 -12.32
N GLU A 202 2.18 -17.88 -12.36
CA GLU A 202 2.42 -16.46 -12.07
C GLU A 202 1.68 -15.55 -13.05
N ARG A 203 1.62 -15.91 -14.35
CA ARG A 203 0.85 -15.16 -15.35
C ARG A 203 -0.64 -15.17 -15.07
N ALA A 204 -1.21 -16.33 -14.74
CA ALA A 204 -2.63 -16.46 -14.39
C ALA A 204 -2.95 -15.63 -13.13
N LEU A 205 -2.16 -15.78 -12.07
CA LEU A 205 -2.32 -15.03 -10.83
C LEU A 205 -2.23 -13.53 -11.05
N PHE A 206 -1.24 -13.08 -11.82
CA PHE A 206 -1.06 -11.67 -12.14
C PHE A 206 -2.25 -11.10 -12.91
N LYS A 207 -2.73 -11.82 -13.94
CA LYS A 207 -3.88 -11.38 -14.74
C LYS A 207 -5.16 -11.30 -13.91
N ILE A 208 -5.47 -12.33 -13.14
CA ILE A 208 -6.68 -12.37 -12.30
C ILE A 208 -6.61 -11.30 -11.21
N THR A 209 -5.44 -11.11 -10.58
CA THR A 209 -5.26 -10.06 -9.56
C THR A 209 -5.40 -8.66 -10.16
N SER A 210 -4.85 -8.40 -11.35
CA SER A 210 -4.98 -7.12 -12.05
C SER A 210 -6.45 -6.82 -12.39
N ASP A 211 -7.18 -7.81 -12.89
CA ASP A 211 -8.61 -7.67 -13.19
C ASP A 211 -9.44 -7.46 -11.90
N PHE A 212 -9.12 -8.20 -10.83
CA PHE A 212 -9.76 -8.06 -9.51
C PHE A 212 -9.52 -6.66 -8.92
N VAL A 213 -8.30 -6.14 -9.02
CA VAL A 213 -7.97 -4.78 -8.58
C VAL A 213 -8.73 -3.74 -9.37
N SER A 214 -8.86 -3.90 -10.70
CA SER A 214 -9.66 -2.99 -11.53
C SER A 214 -11.13 -3.00 -11.13
N ALA A 215 -11.72 -4.18 -10.96
CA ALA A 215 -13.10 -4.34 -10.52
C ALA A 215 -13.33 -3.79 -9.11
N ALA A 216 -12.47 -4.12 -8.15
CA ALA A 216 -12.53 -3.62 -6.78
C ALA A 216 -12.42 -2.08 -6.73
N THR A 217 -11.59 -1.48 -7.59
CA THR A 217 -11.44 -0.03 -7.67
C THR A 217 -12.72 0.64 -8.17
N LYS A 218 -13.31 0.14 -9.27
CA LYS A 218 -14.60 0.63 -9.79
C LYS A 218 -15.71 0.46 -8.73
N GLY A 219 -15.80 -0.72 -8.12
CA GLY A 219 -16.78 -1.03 -7.07
C GLY A 219 -16.67 -0.09 -5.87
N ALA A 220 -15.47 0.12 -5.34
CA ALA A 220 -15.23 1.02 -4.21
C ALA A 220 -15.65 2.47 -4.52
N MET A 221 -15.38 2.96 -5.74
CA MET A 221 -15.83 4.28 -6.17
C MET A 221 -17.36 4.35 -6.21
N THR A 222 -18.02 3.37 -6.81
CA THR A 222 -19.50 3.33 -6.89
C THR A 222 -20.19 3.23 -5.52
N VAL A 223 -19.57 2.52 -4.56
CA VAL A 223 -20.04 2.42 -3.17
C VAL A 223 -19.96 3.78 -2.49
N VAL A 224 -18.82 4.48 -2.59
CA VAL A 224 -18.62 5.81 -1.98
C VAL A 224 -19.52 6.86 -2.62
N ASP A 225 -19.78 6.77 -3.93
CA ASP A 225 -20.69 7.68 -4.63
C ASP A 225 -22.18 7.39 -4.33
N GLY A 226 -22.48 6.32 -3.58
CA GLY A 226 -23.84 5.96 -3.16
C GLY A 226 -24.68 5.27 -4.24
N ASN A 227 -24.06 4.75 -5.30
CA ASN A 227 -24.74 4.07 -6.40
C ASN A 227 -24.99 2.57 -6.12
N VAL A 228 -24.41 2.02 -5.05
CA VAL A 228 -24.60 0.62 -4.64
C VAL A 228 -25.42 0.58 -3.35
N MET A 229 -26.50 -0.21 -3.35
CA MET A 229 -27.32 -0.41 -2.16
C MET A 229 -26.58 -1.28 -1.15
N ALA A 230 -26.61 -0.89 0.12
CA ALA A 230 -26.07 -1.69 1.21
C ALA A 230 -26.92 -2.97 1.42
N ILE A 231 -26.26 -4.07 1.80
CA ILE A 231 -26.91 -5.32 2.19
C ILE A 231 -27.70 -5.12 3.50
N ASN A 232 -27.16 -4.27 4.38
CA ASN A 232 -27.72 -3.90 5.68
C ASN A 232 -28.10 -2.40 5.72
N PRO A 233 -29.14 -1.97 4.97
CA PRO A 233 -29.49 -0.55 4.86
C PRO A 233 -30.01 0.07 6.17
N GLY A 234 -30.46 -0.77 7.11
CA GLY A 234 -30.94 -0.34 8.43
C GLY A 234 -29.83 0.06 9.41
N GLU A 235 -28.56 -0.19 9.07
CA GLU A 235 -27.41 0.22 9.88
C GLU A 235 -26.89 1.62 9.50
N ASP A 236 -26.12 2.20 10.41
CA ASP A 236 -25.44 3.47 10.22
C ASP A 236 -24.47 3.42 9.03
N GLU A 237 -24.24 4.55 8.36
CA GLU A 237 -23.47 4.63 7.11
C GLU A 237 -22.08 4.02 7.23
N LYS A 238 -21.42 4.23 8.37
CA LYS A 238 -20.10 3.67 8.68
C LYS A 238 -20.08 2.15 8.85
N LYS A 239 -21.23 1.51 9.08
CA LYS A 239 -21.38 0.06 9.32
C LYS A 239 -21.97 -0.68 8.12
N ARG A 240 -22.27 0.04 7.04
CA ARG A 240 -22.85 -0.55 5.84
C ARG A 240 -21.84 -1.45 5.13
N MET A 241 -22.36 -2.59 4.69
CA MET A 241 -21.68 -3.59 3.88
C MET A 241 -22.34 -3.63 2.51
N PHE A 242 -21.54 -3.80 1.47
CA PHE A 242 -22.02 -3.74 0.08
C PHE A 242 -21.53 -4.96 -0.69
N LEU A 243 -22.32 -5.36 -1.68
CA LEU A 243 -21.99 -6.43 -2.61
C LEU A 243 -22.11 -5.88 -4.03
N TRP A 244 -21.04 -5.94 -4.80
CA TRP A 244 -21.03 -5.51 -6.20
C TRP A 244 -20.08 -6.37 -7.02
N ASN A 245 -20.52 -6.91 -8.15
CA ASN A 245 -19.73 -7.78 -9.02
C ASN A 245 -19.07 -8.95 -8.25
N ASN A 246 -19.80 -9.60 -7.34
CA ASN A 246 -19.30 -10.65 -6.43
C ASN A 246 -18.07 -10.27 -5.58
N ILE A 247 -17.90 -8.98 -5.30
CA ILE A 247 -16.91 -8.46 -4.37
C ILE A 247 -17.64 -7.86 -3.18
N PHE A 248 -17.18 -8.20 -1.98
CA PHE A 248 -17.67 -7.66 -0.74
C PHE A 248 -16.92 -6.38 -0.39
N PHE A 249 -17.65 -5.31 -0.06
CA PHE A 249 -17.09 -4.02 0.31
C PHE A 249 -17.55 -3.58 1.69
N SER A 250 -16.62 -3.07 2.48
CA SER A 250 -16.89 -2.46 3.79
C SER A 250 -16.04 -1.21 4.01
N PHE A 251 -16.53 -0.29 4.84
CA PHE A 251 -15.72 0.85 5.25
C PHE A 251 -14.82 0.49 6.42
N ALA A 252 -13.57 0.98 6.42
CA ALA A 252 -12.62 0.81 7.51
C ALA A 252 -12.85 1.84 8.63
N PHE A 253 -14.00 1.74 9.31
CA PHE A 253 -14.35 2.50 10.52
C PHE A 253 -14.53 1.57 11.71
N ASP A 254 -14.45 2.12 12.91
CA ASP A 254 -14.76 1.37 14.13
C ASP A 254 -16.28 1.20 14.30
N SER A 255 -16.84 0.23 13.58
CA SER A 255 -18.27 0.00 13.47
C SER A 255 -18.89 -0.68 14.70
N ARG A 256 -18.10 -1.38 15.52
CA ARG A 256 -18.59 -2.21 16.62
C ARG A 256 -17.97 -1.85 17.97
N GLU A 257 -17.34 -0.66 18.05
CA GLU A 257 -16.52 -0.27 19.21
C GLU A 257 -15.44 -1.32 19.53
N HIS A 258 -15.02 -2.09 18.51
CA HIS A 258 -13.95 -3.08 18.65
C HIS A 258 -12.61 -2.39 18.88
N TYR A 259 -12.47 -1.15 18.40
CA TYR A 259 -11.22 -0.40 18.49
C TYR A 259 -11.31 0.80 19.43
N SER A 260 -12.40 0.99 20.17
CA SER A 260 -12.61 2.17 21.03
C SER A 260 -11.43 2.38 21.99
N ASP A 261 -10.96 1.30 22.59
CA ASP A 261 -9.88 1.29 23.59
C ASP A 261 -8.47 1.29 22.96
N MET A 262 -8.42 1.11 21.64
CA MET A 262 -7.21 1.00 20.82
C MET A 262 -6.95 2.20 19.90
N GLY A 263 -7.82 3.22 19.89
CA GLY A 263 -7.68 4.43 19.07
C GLY A 263 -8.79 4.66 18.03
N GLY A 264 -9.89 3.90 18.10
CA GLY A 264 -11.10 4.07 17.30
C GLY A 264 -10.87 3.99 15.79
N ASP A 265 -11.35 5.00 15.06
CA ASP A 265 -11.27 5.07 13.58
C ASP A 265 -9.82 5.03 13.05
N ASP A 266 -8.84 5.55 13.80
CA ASP A 266 -7.43 5.48 13.41
C ASP A 266 -6.87 4.06 13.53
N ALA A 267 -7.31 3.31 14.55
CA ALA A 267 -6.97 1.90 14.73
C ALA A 267 -7.62 1.03 13.65
N ALA A 268 -8.90 1.23 13.34
CA ALA A 268 -9.57 0.53 12.24
C ALA A 268 -8.88 0.77 10.88
N HIS A 269 -8.47 2.01 10.63
CA HIS A 269 -7.73 2.37 9.43
C HIS A 269 -6.33 1.72 9.37
N ALA A 270 -5.65 1.58 10.51
CA ALA A 270 -4.37 0.88 10.63
C ALA A 270 -4.54 -0.63 10.46
N ALA A 271 -5.56 -1.23 11.09
CA ALA A 271 -5.91 -2.64 11.00
C ALA A 271 -6.14 -3.07 9.54
N ALA A 272 -6.86 -2.27 8.74
CA ALA A 272 -7.05 -2.55 7.32
C ALA A 272 -5.73 -2.66 6.52
N ASN A 273 -4.72 -1.86 6.86
CA ASN A 273 -3.39 -2.01 6.25
C ASN A 273 -2.64 -3.22 6.82
N GLY A 274 -2.76 -3.47 8.13
CA GLY A 274 -2.17 -4.64 8.78
C GLY A 274 -2.69 -5.94 8.15
N ASP A 275 -3.99 -6.04 7.94
CA ASP A 275 -4.64 -7.21 7.33
C ASP A 275 -4.09 -7.49 5.94
N MET A 276 -3.99 -6.46 5.08
CA MET A 276 -3.37 -6.61 3.76
C MET A 276 -1.91 -7.07 3.84
N MET A 277 -1.13 -6.57 4.79
CA MET A 277 0.27 -7.01 4.96
C MET A 277 0.34 -8.46 5.42
N GLY A 278 -0.57 -8.88 6.31
CA GLY A 278 -0.74 -10.26 6.72
C GLY A 278 -1.11 -11.17 5.54
N VAL A 279 -2.16 -10.83 4.78
CA VAL A 279 -2.55 -11.56 3.56
C VAL A 279 -1.38 -11.66 2.59
N MET A 280 -0.63 -10.57 2.37
CA MET A 280 0.55 -10.59 1.51
C MET A 280 1.64 -11.54 2.04
N ALA A 281 1.84 -11.62 3.36
CA ALA A 281 2.82 -12.51 3.97
C ALA A 281 2.45 -13.99 3.78
N TYR A 282 1.20 -14.37 4.06
CA TYR A 282 0.72 -15.74 3.84
C TYR A 282 0.73 -16.11 2.35
N ASN A 283 0.40 -15.17 1.44
CA ASN A 283 0.46 -15.39 0.00
C ASN A 283 1.88 -15.64 -0.52
N ARG A 284 2.90 -15.04 0.10
CA ARG A 284 4.31 -15.25 -0.28
C ARG A 284 4.80 -16.64 0.11
N ILE A 285 4.29 -17.18 1.22
CA ILE A 285 4.67 -18.52 1.69
C ILE A 285 3.95 -19.60 0.90
N ASP A 286 2.70 -19.35 0.52
CA ASP A 286 1.95 -20.25 -0.36
C ASP A 286 1.83 -21.69 0.21
N THR A 287 1.48 -21.79 1.51
CA THR A 287 1.29 -23.08 2.19
C THR A 287 0.14 -23.86 1.54
N LYS A 288 0.44 -25.04 0.98
CA LYS A 288 -0.56 -25.90 0.33
C LYS A 288 -1.72 -26.22 1.28
N GLY A 289 -2.94 -25.92 0.83
CA GLY A 289 -4.19 -26.18 1.57
C GLY A 289 -4.63 -25.07 2.52
N LEU A 290 -3.85 -23.99 2.67
CA LEU A 290 -4.23 -22.78 3.40
C LEU A 290 -4.47 -21.65 2.40
N PHE A 291 -5.67 -21.05 2.43
CA PHE A 291 -6.09 -20.08 1.45
C PHE A 291 -6.40 -18.72 2.09
N THR A 292 -6.16 -17.66 1.34
CA THR A 292 -6.51 -16.29 1.70
C THR A 292 -7.43 -15.69 0.64
N LEU A 293 -8.15 -14.64 1.00
CA LEU A 293 -9.00 -13.91 0.07
C LEU A 293 -8.21 -12.93 -0.79
N GLY A 294 -8.77 -12.59 -1.95
CA GLY A 294 -8.34 -11.43 -2.70
C GLY A 294 -8.71 -10.18 -1.91
N THR A 295 -7.73 -9.41 -1.44
CA THR A 295 -7.95 -8.20 -0.63
C THR A 295 -7.34 -6.98 -1.31
N VAL A 296 -8.16 -5.95 -1.52
CA VAL A 296 -7.75 -4.62 -2.03
C VAL A 296 -8.25 -3.56 -1.06
N VAL A 297 -7.42 -2.58 -0.75
CA VAL A 297 -7.81 -1.42 0.06
C VAL A 297 -7.75 -0.18 -0.82
N VAL A 298 -8.87 0.54 -0.89
CA VAL A 298 -9.03 1.71 -1.74
C VAL A 298 -9.31 2.93 -0.87
N ASP A 299 -8.45 3.95 -0.96
CA ASP A 299 -8.71 5.26 -0.38
C ASP A 299 -9.35 6.16 -1.45
N TYR A 300 -10.60 6.58 -1.27
CA TYR A 300 -11.32 7.43 -2.22
C TYR A 300 -12.23 8.43 -1.51
N ARG A 301 -12.13 9.72 -1.86
CA ARG A 301 -12.91 10.83 -1.26
C ARG A 301 -12.89 10.85 0.27
N GLY A 302 -11.74 10.50 0.86
CA GLY A 302 -11.56 10.42 2.31
C GLY A 302 -12.02 9.11 2.95
N TYR A 303 -12.81 8.30 2.26
CA TYR A 303 -13.19 6.96 2.72
C TYR A 303 -12.07 5.96 2.44
N ARG A 304 -11.88 5.02 3.36
CA ARG A 304 -11.11 3.80 3.10
C ARG A 304 -12.10 2.65 2.97
N VAL A 305 -12.09 2.02 1.81
CA VAL A 305 -12.94 0.87 1.48
C VAL A 305 -12.06 -0.37 1.42
N ILE A 306 -12.46 -1.42 2.13
CA ILE A 306 -11.87 -2.75 2.05
C ILE A 306 -12.72 -3.54 1.06
N ALA A 307 -12.10 -4.11 0.03
CA ALA A 307 -12.73 -4.93 -0.98
C ALA A 307 -12.16 -6.35 -0.89
N GLN A 308 -13.01 -7.34 -0.68
CA GLN A 308 -12.63 -8.73 -0.48
C GLN A 308 -13.43 -9.68 -1.38
N SER A 309 -12.78 -10.74 -1.88
CA SER A 309 -13.48 -11.87 -2.51
C SER A 309 -14.33 -12.63 -1.49
N ILE A 310 -15.37 -13.31 -1.94
CA ILE A 310 -16.34 -13.97 -1.06
C ILE A 310 -15.96 -15.43 -0.83
N ILE A 311 -16.11 -15.90 0.41
CA ILE A 311 -15.98 -17.33 0.73
C ILE A 311 -17.26 -18.06 0.28
N PRO A 312 -17.15 -19.16 -0.50
CA PRO A 312 -18.30 -19.95 -0.89
C PRO A 312 -19.09 -20.45 0.34
N GLY A 313 -20.40 -20.22 0.36
CA GLY A 313 -21.31 -20.67 1.41
C GLY A 313 -21.60 -19.67 2.53
N ILE A 314 -20.76 -18.63 2.73
CA ILE A 314 -20.85 -17.74 3.90
C ILE A 314 -22.13 -16.91 3.99
N LEU A 315 -22.80 -16.66 2.86
CA LEU A 315 -24.05 -15.90 2.79
C LEU A 315 -25.30 -16.78 2.94
N GLN A 316 -25.15 -18.11 2.99
CA GLN A 316 -26.26 -19.03 3.15
C GLN A 316 -26.62 -19.13 4.65
N ARG A 317 -27.90 -18.93 4.98
CA ARG A 317 -28.40 -18.75 6.36
C ARG A 317 -28.17 -19.94 7.31
N GLU A 318 -27.69 -21.08 6.83
CA GLU A 318 -27.51 -22.31 7.63
C GLU A 318 -26.14 -22.40 8.36
N GLN A 319 -25.20 -21.48 8.14
CA GLN A 319 -23.84 -21.51 8.73
C GLN A 319 -23.60 -20.43 9.81
N GLU A 320 -24.49 -20.31 10.81
CA GLU A 320 -24.40 -19.30 11.88
C GLU A 320 -23.12 -19.36 12.74
N GLN A 321 -22.31 -20.43 12.67
CA GLN A 321 -20.99 -20.51 13.30
C GLN A 321 -19.90 -20.97 12.32
N SER A 322 -19.52 -20.08 11.39
CA SER A 322 -18.52 -20.39 10.36
C SER A 322 -17.06 -20.36 10.84
N VAL A 323 -16.77 -19.70 11.97
CA VAL A 323 -15.40 -19.57 12.49
C VAL A 323 -15.05 -20.78 13.35
N VAL A 324 -14.10 -21.59 12.87
CA VAL A 324 -13.65 -22.83 13.52
C VAL A 324 -12.26 -22.72 14.14
N TYR A 325 -11.57 -21.59 13.95
CA TYR A 325 -10.26 -21.29 14.53
C TYR A 325 -10.15 -19.80 14.86
N GLY A 326 -9.60 -19.50 16.03
CA GLY A 326 -9.44 -18.15 16.58
C GLY A 326 -10.70 -17.62 17.27
N SER A 327 -10.82 -16.29 17.37
CA SER A 327 -11.90 -15.64 18.13
C SER A 327 -12.80 -14.74 17.30
N ILE A 328 -14.09 -14.73 17.65
CA ILE A 328 -15.11 -13.83 17.08
C ILE A 328 -15.32 -12.59 17.96
N ASP A 329 -15.05 -12.71 19.27
CA ASP A 329 -15.42 -11.74 20.32
C ASP A 329 -14.18 -11.23 21.08
N SER A 330 -13.11 -10.88 20.37
CA SER A 330 -11.87 -10.33 20.95
C SER A 330 -11.29 -11.19 22.08
N GLY A 331 -11.22 -12.50 21.87
CA GLY A 331 -10.60 -13.46 22.80
C GLY A 331 -11.53 -14.07 23.84
N LYS A 332 -12.82 -13.72 23.88
CA LYS A 332 -13.80 -14.33 24.81
C LYS A 332 -14.10 -15.78 24.45
N ASN A 333 -14.54 -16.00 23.21
CA ASN A 333 -14.84 -17.31 22.66
C ASN A 333 -13.74 -17.68 21.67
N ILE A 334 -12.97 -18.72 21.99
CA ILE A 334 -11.81 -19.15 21.19
C ILE A 334 -12.09 -20.57 20.70
N ALA A 335 -12.00 -20.76 19.39
CA ALA A 335 -12.06 -22.07 18.75
C ALA A 335 -10.66 -22.48 18.25
N SER A 336 -10.38 -23.78 18.24
CA SER A 336 -9.19 -24.32 17.59
C SER A 336 -9.54 -25.60 16.85
N HIS A 337 -8.94 -25.75 15.66
CA HIS A 337 -9.21 -26.85 14.76
C HIS A 337 -7.90 -27.47 14.30
N LYS A 338 -7.75 -28.79 14.48
CA LYS A 338 -6.48 -29.53 14.27
C LYS A 338 -5.83 -29.26 12.91
N LYS A 339 -6.62 -29.22 11.84
CA LYS A 339 -6.10 -28.97 10.49
C LYS A 339 -5.60 -27.53 10.30
N PHE A 340 -6.22 -26.55 10.96
CA PHE A 340 -5.72 -25.17 10.94
C PHE A 340 -4.42 -25.06 11.73
N VAL A 341 -4.34 -25.68 12.91
CA VAL A 341 -3.11 -25.77 13.70
C VAL A 341 -1.96 -26.35 12.86
N GLU A 342 -2.16 -27.48 12.18
CA GLU A 342 -1.14 -28.09 11.32
C GLU A 342 -0.68 -27.17 10.17
N LEU A 343 -1.63 -26.54 9.46
CA LEU A 343 -1.32 -25.65 8.34
C LEU A 343 -0.63 -24.37 8.80
N LEU A 344 -1.08 -23.80 9.92
CA LEU A 344 -0.55 -22.57 10.49
C LEU A 344 0.76 -22.78 11.22
N GLU A 345 1.04 -23.95 11.76
CA GLU A 345 2.37 -24.26 12.30
C GLU A 345 3.41 -24.29 11.18
N LYS A 346 3.08 -24.89 10.03
CA LYS A 346 3.93 -24.87 8.83
C LYS A 346 4.18 -23.45 8.32
N ALA A 347 3.11 -22.65 8.22
CA ALA A 347 3.21 -21.25 7.79
C ALA A 347 3.97 -20.39 8.82
N GLY A 348 3.65 -20.56 10.11
CA GLY A 348 4.21 -19.82 11.23
C GLY A 348 5.71 -20.04 11.40
N ARG A 349 6.21 -21.25 11.11
CA ARG A 349 7.65 -21.51 11.06
C ARG A 349 8.39 -20.63 10.06
N LEU A 350 7.79 -20.37 8.90
CA LEU A 350 8.36 -19.52 7.84
C LEU A 350 8.11 -18.02 8.09
N LEU A 351 7.03 -17.66 8.78
CA LEU A 351 6.74 -16.28 9.22
C LEU A 351 7.44 -15.89 10.53
N HIS A 352 8.17 -16.82 11.17
CA HIS A 352 8.72 -16.65 12.51
C HIS A 352 7.65 -16.31 13.56
N ILE A 353 6.51 -17.00 13.50
CA ILE A 353 5.42 -16.92 14.48
C ILE A 353 5.49 -18.12 15.41
N ARG A 354 5.42 -17.85 16.72
CA ARG A 354 5.46 -18.85 17.79
C ARG A 354 4.03 -19.34 18.11
N PRO A 355 3.77 -20.66 18.11
CA PRO A 355 2.58 -21.22 18.71
C PRO A 355 2.53 -20.93 20.21
N HIS A 356 1.37 -20.59 20.74
CA HIS A 356 1.21 -20.26 22.15
C HIS A 356 -0.18 -20.64 22.68
N MET A 357 -0.28 -20.81 23.99
CA MET A 357 -1.53 -21.16 24.68
C MET A 357 -2.27 -19.93 25.19
N VAL A 358 -3.58 -19.87 24.90
CA VAL A 358 -4.50 -18.83 25.37
C VAL A 358 -5.68 -19.44 26.13
N LEU A 359 -6.25 -18.67 27.05
CA LEU A 359 -7.39 -19.05 27.87
C LEU A 359 -8.67 -18.45 27.31
N GLY A 360 -9.63 -19.31 26.96
CA GLY A 360 -11.00 -18.87 26.65
C GLY A 360 -11.81 -18.54 27.92
N ASN A 361 -13.07 -18.14 27.74
CA ASN A 361 -14.02 -17.90 28.85
C ASN A 361 -14.16 -19.10 29.81
N ASN A 362 -14.04 -20.32 29.31
CA ASN A 362 -14.15 -21.55 30.11
C ASN A 362 -12.86 -21.87 30.90
N SER A 363 -11.83 -21.01 30.85
CA SER A 363 -10.48 -21.24 31.41
C SER A 363 -9.77 -22.49 30.86
N GLU A 364 -10.17 -22.96 29.69
CA GLU A 364 -9.48 -24.02 28.96
C GLU A 364 -8.30 -23.43 28.18
N GLU A 365 -7.15 -24.10 28.22
CA GLU A 365 -5.98 -23.74 27.40
C GLU A 365 -6.20 -24.23 25.96
N VAL A 366 -6.14 -23.29 25.02
CA VAL A 366 -6.29 -23.53 23.59
C VAL A 366 -5.02 -23.12 22.87
N GLU A 367 -4.50 -24.01 22.03
CA GLU A 367 -3.32 -23.74 21.20
C GLU A 367 -3.67 -22.90 19.98
N ILE A 368 -2.93 -21.82 19.78
CA ILE A 368 -3.04 -20.89 18.65
C ILE A 368 -1.66 -20.73 18.00
N CYS A 369 -1.60 -20.87 16.68
CA CYS A 369 -0.39 -20.76 15.85
C CYS A 369 -0.28 -19.43 15.08
N SER A 370 -1.19 -18.49 15.35
CA SER A 370 -1.20 -17.13 14.77
C SER A 370 -1.62 -16.13 15.85
N SER A 371 -2.25 -15.01 15.49
CA SER A 371 -2.93 -14.15 16.46
C SER A 371 -4.29 -14.75 16.84
N ILE A 372 -4.77 -14.49 18.06
CA ILE A 372 -6.11 -14.85 18.54
C ILE A 372 -7.24 -14.21 17.72
N GLU A 373 -7.00 -13.03 17.13
CA GLU A 373 -7.98 -12.30 16.32
C GLU A 373 -8.11 -12.87 14.90
N CYS A 374 -7.16 -13.72 14.51
CA CYS A 374 -7.19 -14.42 13.24
C CYS A 374 -8.37 -15.38 13.18
N LYS A 375 -9.12 -15.38 12.07
CA LYS A 375 -10.28 -16.28 11.90
C LYS A 375 -10.01 -17.33 10.85
N GLY A 376 -10.24 -18.59 11.22
CA GLY A 376 -10.25 -19.72 10.28
C GLY A 376 -11.68 -20.12 9.92
N ILE A 377 -11.99 -20.17 8.62
CA ILE A 377 -13.30 -20.54 8.08
C ILE A 377 -13.11 -21.66 7.05
N ILE A 378 -13.97 -22.68 7.08
CA ILE A 378 -14.01 -23.73 6.06
C ILE A 378 -15.10 -23.36 5.06
N GLY A 379 -14.72 -23.12 3.80
CA GLY A 379 -15.68 -22.81 2.74
C GLY A 379 -16.54 -24.01 2.36
N ALA A 380 -17.67 -23.78 1.70
CA ALA A 380 -18.51 -24.85 1.15
C ALA A 380 -17.79 -25.70 0.07
N ASP A 381 -16.69 -25.18 -0.48
CA ASP A 381 -15.77 -25.88 -1.38
C ASP A 381 -14.77 -26.80 -0.64
N GLY A 382 -14.77 -26.79 0.70
CA GLY A 382 -13.85 -27.57 1.54
C GLY A 382 -12.47 -26.94 1.72
N ARG A 383 -12.22 -25.74 1.16
CA ARG A 383 -10.96 -25.01 1.32
C ARG A 383 -10.90 -24.32 2.70
N HIS A 384 -9.68 -24.20 3.24
CA HIS A 384 -9.44 -23.66 4.58
C HIS A 384 -8.96 -22.22 4.45
N TYR A 385 -9.84 -21.27 4.77
CA TYR A 385 -9.59 -19.84 4.64
C TYR A 385 -9.12 -19.23 5.95
N ILE A 386 -8.12 -18.34 5.86
CA ILE A 386 -7.64 -17.53 6.97
C ILE A 386 -7.91 -16.04 6.70
N LEU A 387 -8.42 -15.34 7.71
CA LEU A 387 -8.85 -13.94 7.66
C LEU A 387 -8.41 -13.17 8.92
N ASP A 388 -8.61 -11.86 8.92
CA ASP A 388 -8.32 -10.94 10.02
C ASP A 388 -6.86 -11.03 10.49
N LEU A 389 -5.95 -10.83 9.54
CA LEU A 389 -4.51 -11.05 9.68
C LEU A 389 -3.75 -9.80 10.16
N PHE A 390 -4.42 -8.82 10.75
CA PHE A 390 -3.83 -7.51 11.03
C PHE A 390 -2.79 -7.50 12.15
N ARG A 391 -2.74 -8.55 12.99
CA ARG A 391 -1.69 -8.79 13.99
C ARG A 391 -0.74 -9.95 13.63
N THR A 392 -0.54 -10.21 12.33
CA THR A 392 0.39 -11.29 11.91
C THR A 392 1.82 -11.08 12.44
N PHE A 393 2.27 -9.83 12.57
CA PHE A 393 3.61 -9.49 13.01
C PHE A 393 3.62 -8.95 14.45
N PRO A 394 4.72 -9.17 15.21
CA PRO A 394 4.83 -8.76 16.60
C PRO A 394 4.64 -7.24 16.79
N PRO A 395 4.10 -6.83 17.94
CA PRO A 395 3.96 -5.42 18.29
C PRO A 395 5.32 -4.75 18.43
N ASP A 396 5.34 -3.43 18.26
CA ASP A 396 6.52 -2.58 18.39
C ASP A 396 6.60 -2.04 19.81
N ALA A 397 7.54 -2.54 20.61
CA ALA A 397 7.69 -2.17 22.01
C ALA A 397 8.06 -0.70 22.21
N ASN A 398 8.55 -0.02 21.18
CA ASN A 398 8.81 1.42 21.23
C ASN A 398 7.52 2.24 21.27
N PHE A 399 6.35 1.65 21.01
CA PHE A 399 5.05 2.33 21.01
C PHE A 399 4.04 1.73 22.00
N SER A 400 4.51 1.03 23.03
CA SER A 400 3.64 0.39 24.05
C SER A 400 3.06 1.35 25.10
N GLY A 401 3.14 2.67 24.88
CA GLY A 401 2.78 3.70 25.87
C GLY A 401 3.96 4.04 26.78
N GLY A 402 4.32 5.33 26.83
CA GLY A 402 5.38 5.85 27.69
C GLY A 402 4.81 6.40 29.00
N ASN A 403 5.57 6.30 30.09
CA ASN A 403 5.29 7.07 31.30
C ASN A 403 5.60 8.55 31.01
N GLU A 404 4.64 9.44 31.24
CA GLU A 404 4.76 10.89 30.99
C GLU A 404 5.94 11.56 31.74
N ASN A 405 6.54 10.86 32.71
CA ASN A 405 7.66 11.33 33.53
C ASN A 405 9.06 10.86 33.08
N SER A 406 9.19 10.17 31.94
CA SER A 406 10.50 9.75 31.41
C SER A 406 11.08 10.75 30.40
N THR A 407 12.36 11.05 30.51
CA THR A 407 13.11 11.83 29.50
C THR A 407 13.55 11.00 28.29
N ALA A 408 13.28 9.70 28.28
CA ALA A 408 13.63 8.82 27.18
C ALA A 408 12.75 9.08 25.95
N VAL A 409 13.36 9.10 24.75
CA VAL A 409 12.64 9.30 23.47
C VAL A 409 11.67 8.15 23.20
N TYR A 410 11.94 6.95 23.73
CA TYR A 410 11.08 5.76 23.64
C TYR A 410 11.03 5.05 25.00
N PRO A 411 9.94 4.32 25.32
CA PRO A 411 8.74 4.10 24.52
C PRO A 411 7.79 5.32 24.49
N ARG A 412 7.00 5.45 23.42
CA ARG A 412 6.04 6.54 23.19
C ARG A 412 4.61 6.05 23.10
N SER A 413 3.66 6.94 23.36
CA SER A 413 2.26 6.69 22.98
C SER A 413 2.05 7.02 21.50
N TYR A 414 1.11 6.32 20.85
CA TYR A 414 0.73 6.54 19.46
C TYR A 414 -0.80 6.62 19.35
N LYS A 415 -1.32 7.30 18.31
CA LYS A 415 -2.77 7.52 18.12
C LYS A 415 -3.59 6.23 18.21
N HIS A 416 -3.05 5.14 17.66
CA HIS A 416 -3.58 3.80 17.81
C HIS A 416 -2.57 2.87 18.50
N LYS A 417 -3.06 1.86 19.21
CA LYS A 417 -2.23 0.87 19.92
C LYS A 417 -1.78 -0.33 19.05
N LEU A 418 -2.15 -0.35 17.77
CA LEU A 418 -1.83 -1.43 16.81
C LEU A 418 -0.47 -1.29 16.10
N CYS A 419 0.54 -0.73 16.78
CA CYS A 419 1.87 -0.56 16.19
C CYS A 419 2.60 -1.91 16.12
N CYS A 420 2.83 -2.45 14.91
CA CYS A 420 3.56 -3.71 14.70
C CYS A 420 4.88 -3.50 13.95
N LEU A 421 5.87 -4.37 14.21
CA LEU A 421 7.13 -4.44 13.48
C LEU A 421 6.91 -4.99 12.06
N ARG A 422 7.77 -4.60 11.12
CA ARG A 422 7.67 -5.04 9.73
C ARG A 422 8.37 -6.40 9.52
N PRO A 423 7.92 -7.24 8.58
CA PRO A 423 8.57 -8.51 8.25
C PRO A 423 10.04 -8.33 7.89
N GLU A 424 10.38 -7.31 7.10
CA GLU A 424 11.76 -7.06 6.67
C GLU A 424 12.71 -6.80 7.85
N LEU A 425 12.21 -6.16 8.92
CA LEU A 425 12.99 -5.93 10.14
C LEU A 425 13.19 -7.23 10.92
N ILE A 426 12.15 -8.06 11.00
CA ILE A 426 12.18 -9.33 11.71
C ILE A 426 13.23 -10.24 11.07
N GLU A 427 13.22 -10.37 9.73
CA GLU A 427 14.23 -11.11 8.99
C GLU A 427 15.65 -10.58 9.27
N SER A 428 15.84 -9.25 9.19
CA SER A 428 17.14 -8.62 9.48
C SER A 428 17.60 -8.83 10.92
N PHE A 429 16.68 -8.77 11.88
CA PHE A 429 16.96 -8.99 13.30
C PHE A 429 17.32 -10.44 13.59
N ILE A 430 16.63 -11.40 12.97
CA ILE A 430 16.95 -12.84 13.10
C ILE A 430 18.35 -13.12 12.56
N ALA A 431 18.69 -12.57 11.39
CA ALA A 431 20.03 -12.70 10.83
C ALA A 431 21.10 -12.08 11.74
N TYR A 432 20.82 -10.92 12.34
CA TYR A 432 21.71 -10.31 13.34
C TYR A 432 21.87 -11.18 14.59
N SER A 433 20.76 -11.67 15.14
CA SER A 433 20.73 -12.53 16.32
C SER A 433 21.47 -13.85 16.07
N TYR A 434 21.43 -14.38 14.85
CA TYR A 434 22.22 -15.55 14.46
C TYR A 434 23.73 -15.26 14.51
N VAL A 435 24.17 -14.10 14.03
CA VAL A 435 25.59 -13.69 14.12
C VAL A 435 26.01 -13.50 15.59
N VAL A 436 25.16 -12.89 16.42
CA VAL A 436 25.41 -12.75 17.86
C VAL A 436 25.50 -14.12 18.53
N PHE A 437 24.59 -15.02 18.19
CA PHE A 437 24.58 -16.40 18.66
C PHE A 437 25.90 -17.12 18.36
N LEU A 438 26.39 -17.08 17.11
CA LEU A 438 27.67 -17.69 16.73
C LEU A 438 28.86 -17.11 17.51
N LYS A 439 28.88 -15.79 17.74
CA LYS A 439 29.92 -15.13 18.54
C LYS A 439 29.88 -15.59 20.00
N LEU A 440 28.69 -15.75 20.59
CA LEU A 440 28.53 -16.25 21.95
C LEU A 440 29.00 -17.70 22.07
N VAL A 441 28.63 -18.57 21.12
CA VAL A 441 29.12 -19.96 21.07
C VAL A 441 30.64 -20.00 21.03
N ALA A 442 31.27 -19.22 20.13
CA ALA A 442 32.72 -19.14 20.03
C ALA A 442 33.38 -18.62 21.33
N SER A 443 32.78 -17.62 21.97
CA SER A 443 33.25 -17.07 23.25
C SER A 443 33.15 -18.09 24.39
N HIS A 444 32.05 -18.85 24.47
CA HIS A 444 31.87 -19.91 25.46
C HIS A 444 32.87 -21.06 25.28
N ILE A 445 33.14 -21.47 24.03
CA ILE A 445 34.16 -22.48 23.73
C ILE A 445 35.55 -21.95 24.10
N SER A 446 35.89 -20.72 23.71
CA SER A 446 37.18 -20.11 24.05
C SER A 446 37.37 -19.88 25.54
N THR A 447 36.32 -19.52 26.29
CA THR A 447 36.42 -19.30 27.74
C THR A 447 36.63 -20.63 28.45
N LYS A 448 35.86 -21.67 28.13
CA LYS A 448 36.06 -23.02 28.67
C LYS A 448 37.44 -23.60 28.37
N ALA A 449 37.93 -23.45 27.14
CA ALA A 449 39.30 -23.85 26.79
C ALA A 449 40.36 -23.13 27.64
N LYS A 450 40.12 -21.87 28.03
CA LYS A 450 41.01 -21.11 28.93
C LYS A 450 40.87 -21.51 30.40
N THR A 451 39.67 -21.84 30.88
CA THR A 451 39.46 -22.34 32.26
C THR A 451 40.04 -23.74 32.44
N GLU A 452 39.81 -24.66 31.51
CA GLU A 452 40.42 -25.99 31.51
C GLU A 452 41.96 -25.92 31.34
N GLY A 453 42.46 -24.90 30.63
CA GLY A 453 43.88 -24.58 30.57
C GLY A 453 44.46 -24.09 31.91
N ARG A 454 43.70 -23.29 32.67
CA ARG A 454 44.10 -22.81 34.00
C ARG A 454 44.00 -23.89 35.08
N GLU A 455 42.99 -24.75 35.03
CA GLU A 455 42.82 -25.86 35.96
C GLU A 455 43.89 -26.94 35.74
N ASN A 456 44.24 -27.24 34.49
CA ASN A 456 45.38 -28.12 34.19
C ASN A 456 46.72 -27.51 34.58
N ASN A 457 46.93 -26.19 34.39
CA ASN A 457 48.14 -25.51 34.87
C ASN A 457 48.21 -25.47 36.40
N GLN A 458 47.09 -25.31 37.12
CA GLN A 458 47.07 -25.41 38.59
C GLN A 458 47.27 -26.86 39.09
N ALA A 459 46.81 -27.87 38.35
CA ALA A 459 47.10 -29.27 38.64
C ALA A 459 48.58 -29.64 38.36
N GLU A 460 49.20 -29.05 37.34
CA GLU A 460 50.64 -29.18 37.09
C GLU A 460 51.51 -28.37 38.09
N LEU A 461 51.07 -27.18 38.52
CA LEU A 461 51.76 -26.41 39.57
C LEU A 461 51.69 -27.10 40.95
N LYS A 462 50.65 -27.89 41.24
CA LYS A 462 50.62 -28.74 42.45
C LYS A 462 51.52 -29.98 42.35
N LYS A 463 51.92 -30.42 41.15
CA LYS A 463 52.90 -31.50 40.96
C LYS A 463 54.36 -31.01 40.90
N LYS A 464 54.62 -29.72 40.70
CA LYS A 464 55.99 -29.16 40.60
C LYS A 464 56.55 -28.50 41.87
N ASN A 465 55.78 -28.36 42.95
CA ASN A 465 56.30 -27.88 44.26
C ASN A 465 56.97 -28.99 45.11
N LYS A 466 57.85 -29.76 44.48
CA LYS A 466 58.90 -30.56 45.13
C LYS A 466 60.13 -30.60 44.23
N THR A 467 60.77 -29.46 44.01
CA THR A 467 62.25 -29.33 43.88
C THR A 467 62.65 -27.88 43.69
N ALA A 468 63.68 -27.52 44.46
CA ALA A 468 64.25 -26.21 44.75
C ALA A 468 64.86 -25.43 43.56
N ASP A 469 64.75 -24.10 43.71
CA ASP A 469 65.80 -23.07 43.70
C ASP A 469 66.59 -22.61 42.45
N THR A 470 66.85 -21.28 42.55
CA THR A 470 67.96 -20.42 42.10
C THR A 470 67.98 -19.76 40.69
N VAL A 471 67.67 -18.44 40.72
CA VAL A 471 68.56 -17.29 40.32
C VAL A 471 68.38 -16.57 38.96
N ASN A 472 68.02 -15.27 39.11
CA ASN A 472 68.39 -14.02 38.41
C ASN A 472 68.00 -13.69 36.94
N SER A 473 67.02 -12.78 36.83
CA SER A 473 67.13 -11.32 36.56
C SER A 473 67.63 -10.73 35.22
N LYS A 474 66.79 -9.76 34.76
CA LYS A 474 67.03 -8.50 34.00
C LYS A 474 66.76 -8.42 32.49
N ASP A 475 65.69 -7.66 32.20
CA ASP A 475 65.55 -6.46 31.34
C ASP A 475 66.29 -6.38 29.99
N LYS A 476 65.55 -6.16 28.88
CA LYS A 476 65.26 -4.83 28.32
C LYS A 476 64.57 -4.89 26.95
N VAL A 477 63.67 -3.93 26.78
CA VAL A 477 62.91 -3.51 25.60
C VAL A 477 63.80 -2.81 24.55
N LYS A 478 63.49 -2.98 23.24
CA LYS A 478 63.48 -1.91 22.21
C LYS A 478 62.87 -2.36 20.86
N GLU A 479 61.77 -1.68 20.50
CA GLU A 479 61.33 -1.15 19.18
C GLU A 479 62.32 -1.18 18.00
N CYS A 480 61.97 -1.13 16.69
CA CYS A 480 60.75 -1.02 15.87
C CYS A 480 61.20 -1.14 14.38
N GLY A 481 60.33 -1.45 13.40
CA GLY A 481 60.64 -1.17 11.97
C GLY A 481 59.99 -2.02 10.85
N ASN A 482 58.82 -1.57 10.39
CA ASN A 482 58.14 -1.62 9.07
C ASN A 482 58.56 -2.52 7.86
N ALA A 483 57.51 -3.20 7.34
CA ALA A 483 56.93 -3.21 5.97
C ALA A 483 57.68 -3.74 4.72
N GLN A 484 57.12 -4.77 4.04
CA GLN A 484 56.40 -4.71 2.74
C GLN A 484 56.07 -6.11 2.14
N ALA A 485 55.03 -6.15 1.29
CA ALA A 485 54.43 -7.28 0.54
C ALA A 485 55.40 -7.86 -0.55
N ASP A 486 55.20 -8.98 -1.28
CA ASP A 486 54.02 -9.70 -1.77
C ASP A 486 54.45 -11.04 -2.45
N LYS A 487 53.50 -11.98 -2.63
CA LYS A 487 53.40 -13.11 -3.62
C LYS A 487 54.09 -14.50 -3.48
N SER A 488 53.20 -15.50 -3.28
CA SER A 488 52.97 -16.81 -3.96
C SER A 488 54.04 -17.92 -4.05
N GLU A 489 53.75 -19.08 -3.43
CA GLU A 489 53.64 -20.46 -4.01
C GLU A 489 53.89 -21.57 -2.94
N GLN A 490 53.07 -22.63 -2.95
CA GLN A 490 53.23 -23.89 -2.18
C GLN A 490 54.18 -24.87 -2.92
N PRO A 491 54.53 -26.06 -2.39
CA PRO A 491 54.72 -26.52 -1.00
C PRO A 491 56.10 -27.19 -0.80
N HIS A 492 56.66 -27.17 0.41
CA HIS A 492 57.63 -28.20 0.80
C HIS A 492 57.50 -28.57 2.27
N GLU A 493 57.26 -29.87 2.48
CA GLU A 493 57.24 -30.53 3.77
C GLU A 493 58.57 -30.33 4.52
N THR A 494 58.47 -29.89 5.77
CA THR A 494 59.37 -30.32 6.84
C THR A 494 58.66 -30.09 8.17
N ALA A 495 58.26 -31.19 8.79
CA ALA A 495 57.54 -31.21 10.05
C ALA A 495 58.33 -30.55 11.19
N PRO A 496 57.64 -29.80 12.07
CA PRO A 496 58.01 -29.78 13.47
C PRO A 496 56.83 -30.25 14.34
N LYS A 497 57.07 -31.40 15.00
CA LYS A 497 56.56 -31.83 16.31
C LYS A 497 55.14 -31.38 16.67
N THR A 498 54.22 -32.32 16.47
CA THR A 498 52.89 -32.47 17.05
C THR A 498 52.78 -31.90 18.47
N ASN A 499 52.21 -30.70 18.60
CA ASN A 499 51.34 -30.40 19.73
C ASN A 499 49.93 -30.83 19.30
N ALA A 500 49.46 -31.94 19.86
CA ALA A 500 48.12 -32.44 19.60
C ALA A 500 47.07 -31.36 19.93
N PRO A 501 46.05 -31.14 19.08
CA PRO A 501 44.91 -30.31 19.47
C PRO A 501 44.19 -31.02 20.62
N LYS A 502 44.03 -30.32 21.75
CA LYS A 502 43.22 -30.78 22.88
C LYS A 502 41.80 -31.07 22.37
N ILE A 503 41.30 -32.27 22.64
CA ILE A 503 39.97 -32.72 22.25
C ILE A 503 38.93 -31.86 22.98
N ILE A 504 38.29 -30.94 22.25
CA ILE A 504 37.04 -30.31 22.69
C ILE A 504 35.98 -31.40 22.60
N THR A 505 35.35 -31.75 23.73
CA THR A 505 34.32 -32.79 23.77
C THR A 505 33.03 -32.32 23.09
N GLN A 506 32.24 -33.22 22.51
CA GLN A 506 30.91 -32.86 21.95
C GLN A 506 30.01 -32.18 23.00
N ASP A 507 30.16 -32.56 24.27
CA ASP A 507 29.40 -32.01 25.40
C ASP A 507 29.73 -30.53 25.66
N THR A 508 30.99 -30.10 25.50
CA THR A 508 31.36 -28.69 25.69
C THR A 508 30.81 -27.79 24.58
N HIS A 509 30.72 -28.30 23.35
CA HIS A 509 30.02 -27.63 22.25
C HIS A 509 28.52 -27.52 22.51
N LEU A 510 27.88 -28.58 23.00
CA LEU A 510 26.45 -28.60 23.30
C LEU A 510 26.08 -27.64 24.43
N GLU A 511 26.88 -27.59 25.50
CA GLU A 511 26.65 -26.64 26.60
C GLU A 511 26.88 -25.18 26.17
N ALA A 512 27.90 -24.91 25.35
CA ALA A 512 28.14 -23.59 24.78
C ALA A 512 26.97 -23.16 23.87
N PHE A 513 26.42 -24.10 23.11
CA PHE A 513 25.23 -23.90 22.29
C PHE A 513 24.02 -23.56 23.16
N LYS A 514 23.71 -24.37 24.19
CA LYS A 514 22.59 -24.13 25.10
C LYS A 514 22.66 -22.77 25.79
N ALA A 515 23.84 -22.39 26.26
CA ALA A 515 24.05 -21.08 26.90
C ALA A 515 23.82 -19.93 25.91
N ALA A 516 24.35 -20.03 24.69
CA ALA A 516 24.14 -19.03 23.65
C ALA A 516 22.68 -18.98 23.18
N ALA A 517 22.01 -20.13 23.05
CA ALA A 517 20.61 -20.26 22.66
C ALA A 517 19.68 -19.58 23.68
N THR A 518 19.93 -19.83 24.97
CA THR A 518 19.20 -19.17 26.07
C THR A 518 19.44 -17.66 26.08
N ALA A 519 20.66 -17.21 25.78
CA ALA A 519 21.01 -15.78 25.78
C ALA A 519 20.29 -14.98 24.67
N VAL A 520 20.14 -15.58 23.47
CA VAL A 520 19.45 -14.96 22.33
C VAL A 520 17.94 -15.21 22.30
N GLY A 521 17.40 -16.04 23.21
CA GLY A 521 15.98 -16.37 23.26
C GLY A 521 15.54 -17.38 22.18
N SER A 522 16.43 -18.29 21.75
CA SER A 522 16.08 -19.39 20.84
C SER A 522 15.10 -20.35 21.51
N LEU A 523 14.12 -20.83 20.74
CA LEU A 523 13.14 -21.83 21.17
C LEU A 523 13.75 -23.24 21.29
N SER A 524 14.76 -23.53 20.47
CA SER A 524 15.47 -24.80 20.47
C SER A 524 16.84 -24.68 21.12
N GLU A 525 17.19 -25.70 21.91
CA GLU A 525 18.50 -25.90 22.53
C GLU A 525 19.51 -26.60 21.60
N THR A 526 19.06 -27.10 20.45
CA THR A 526 19.89 -27.86 19.50
C THR A 526 20.04 -27.16 18.14
N GLU A 527 19.07 -26.30 17.81
CA GLU A 527 19.04 -25.53 16.57
C GLU A 527 18.72 -24.07 16.89
N PHE A 528 19.21 -23.15 16.07
CA PHE A 528 18.83 -21.75 16.20
C PHE A 528 17.44 -21.55 15.60
N ASP A 529 16.45 -21.28 16.45
CA ASP A 529 15.06 -21.05 16.04
C ASP A 529 14.47 -19.89 16.84
N LEU A 530 14.25 -18.77 16.17
CA LEU A 530 13.75 -17.54 16.77
C LEU A 530 12.41 -17.20 16.14
N ARG A 531 11.37 -17.15 16.98
CA ARG A 531 10.00 -16.85 16.58
C ARG A 531 9.34 -15.95 17.62
N PHE A 532 8.32 -15.22 17.18
CA PHE A 532 7.64 -14.19 17.94
C PHE A 532 6.21 -14.59 18.25
N ASN A 533 5.77 -14.29 19.48
CA ASN A 533 4.38 -14.34 19.83
C ASN A 533 3.69 -13.02 19.37
N PRO A 534 2.71 -13.06 18.45
CA PRO A 534 2.03 -11.86 17.95
C PRO A 534 1.10 -11.22 18.98
N ASP A 535 0.57 -11.99 19.93
CA ASP A 535 -0.43 -11.52 20.90
C ASP A 535 0.20 -10.95 22.18
N ILE A 536 1.52 -10.94 22.25
CA ILE A 536 2.28 -10.41 23.38
C ILE A 536 1.91 -8.94 23.65
N ASN A 537 1.74 -8.56 24.92
CA ASN A 537 1.33 -7.21 25.34
C ASN A 537 -0.05 -6.76 24.84
N THR A 538 -0.91 -7.68 24.39
CA THR A 538 -2.32 -7.37 24.12
C THR A 538 -3.14 -7.54 25.40
N GLU A 539 -3.76 -6.46 25.88
CA GLU A 539 -4.46 -6.43 27.19
C GLU A 539 -5.65 -7.40 27.27
N GLU A 540 -6.28 -7.68 26.13
CA GLU A 540 -7.46 -8.54 26.02
C GLU A 540 -7.11 -10.04 26.09
N VAL A 541 -5.85 -10.40 25.82
CA VAL A 541 -5.43 -11.80 25.69
C VAL A 541 -4.97 -12.35 27.04
N ARG A 542 -5.68 -13.40 27.49
CA ARG A 542 -5.28 -14.17 28.66
C ARG A 542 -4.46 -15.37 28.23
N HIS A 543 -3.16 -15.35 28.52
CA HIS A 543 -2.29 -16.49 28.25
C HIS A 543 -2.45 -17.58 29.31
N GLY A 544 -2.23 -18.84 28.90
CA GLY A 544 -2.28 -20.00 29.81
C GLY A 544 -1.21 -19.93 30.91
N PRO A 545 -1.43 -20.52 32.10
CA PRO A 545 -0.39 -20.66 33.12
C PRO A 545 0.87 -21.39 32.64
N SER A 546 0.76 -22.25 31.61
CA SER A 546 1.90 -22.89 30.96
C SER A 546 2.88 -21.90 30.29
N GLU A 547 2.42 -20.71 29.90
CA GLU A 547 3.17 -19.72 29.12
C GLU A 547 4.00 -18.73 29.96
N VAL A 548 3.84 -18.70 31.29
CA VAL A 548 4.42 -17.65 32.16
C VAL A 548 5.92 -17.46 31.96
N LYS A 549 6.68 -18.55 31.82
CA LYS A 549 8.13 -18.50 31.57
C LYS A 549 8.46 -17.99 30.16
N ALA A 550 7.73 -18.47 29.14
CA ALA A 550 7.93 -18.11 27.75
C ALA A 550 7.59 -16.63 27.49
N LEU A 551 6.52 -16.11 28.09
CA LEU A 551 6.10 -14.72 27.94
C LEU A 551 7.17 -13.71 28.39
N SER A 552 7.95 -14.05 29.42
CA SER A 552 9.06 -13.18 29.85
C SER A 552 10.16 -13.10 28.77
N VAL A 553 10.42 -14.21 28.07
CA VAL A 553 11.39 -14.27 26.98
C VAL A 553 10.83 -13.54 25.76
N ASP A 554 9.56 -13.77 25.40
CA ASP A 554 8.89 -13.10 24.28
C ASP A 554 8.90 -11.56 24.44
N ARG A 555 8.57 -11.05 25.64
CA ARG A 555 8.62 -9.60 25.92
C ARG A 555 10.02 -9.03 25.72
N LYS A 556 11.04 -9.75 26.18
CA LYS A 556 12.43 -9.34 26.00
C LYS A 556 12.80 -9.37 24.51
N LEU A 557 12.41 -10.42 23.79
CA LEU A 557 12.72 -10.59 22.38
C LEU A 557 12.11 -9.47 21.51
N VAL A 558 10.85 -9.13 21.74
CA VAL A 558 10.18 -8.01 21.05
C VAL A 558 10.86 -6.68 21.38
N LYS A 559 11.27 -6.48 22.64
CA LYS A 559 12.02 -5.29 23.04
C LYS A 559 13.39 -5.22 22.37
N ASP A 560 14.12 -6.32 22.31
CA ASP A 560 15.44 -6.40 21.67
C ASP A 560 15.33 -6.13 20.16
N ALA A 561 14.29 -6.66 19.49
CA ALA A 561 14.00 -6.37 18.08
C ALA A 561 13.62 -4.89 17.86
N SER A 562 12.87 -4.31 18.79
CA SER A 562 12.48 -2.89 18.76
C SER A 562 13.68 -1.95 18.98
N ASN A 563 14.62 -2.33 19.86
CA ASN A 563 15.87 -1.59 20.06
C ASN A 563 16.80 -1.72 18.84
N TYR A 564 16.90 -2.93 18.27
CA TYR A 564 17.69 -3.18 17.06
C TYR A 564 17.27 -2.27 15.89
N LEU A 565 15.98 -1.95 15.76
CA LEU A 565 15.48 -1.00 14.78
C LEU A 565 16.21 0.35 14.90
N LEU A 566 16.29 0.91 16.10
CA LEU A 566 16.90 2.21 16.36
C LEU A 566 18.43 2.14 16.34
N ASP A 567 19.00 1.19 17.07
CA ASP A 567 20.43 1.11 17.34
C ASP A 567 21.23 0.61 16.14
N THR A 568 20.60 -0.17 15.25
CA THR A 568 21.29 -0.80 14.11
C THR A 568 20.62 -0.51 12.78
N ALA A 569 19.31 -0.75 12.61
CA ALA A 569 18.69 -0.65 11.30
C ALA A 569 18.65 0.81 10.78
N VAL A 570 18.25 1.76 11.63
CA VAL A 570 18.26 3.19 11.31
C VAL A 570 19.68 3.71 11.09
N VAL A 571 20.62 3.34 11.97
CA VAL A 571 22.03 3.77 11.85
C VAL A 571 22.64 3.29 10.54
N LYS A 572 22.49 2.01 10.19
CA LYS A 572 23.00 1.46 8.93
C LYS A 572 22.40 2.12 7.70
N MET A 573 21.10 2.42 7.73
CA MET A 573 20.47 3.15 6.62
C MET A 573 21.07 4.55 6.44
N VAL A 574 21.33 5.26 7.55
CA VAL A 574 21.99 6.57 7.47
C VAL A 574 23.43 6.42 6.97
N GLU A 575 24.15 5.36 7.36
CA GLU A 575 25.47 5.01 6.81
C GLU A 575 25.42 4.77 5.30
N ASP A 576 24.41 4.05 4.79
CA ASP A 576 24.23 3.85 3.34
C ASP A 576 24.07 5.19 2.59
N PHE A 577 23.35 6.14 3.20
CA PHE A 577 23.15 7.48 2.63
C PHE A 577 24.47 8.27 2.59
N ILE A 578 25.28 8.15 3.65
CA ILE A 578 26.60 8.77 3.73
C ILE A 578 27.55 8.18 2.68
N ASN A 579 27.49 6.85 2.50
CA ASN A 579 28.33 6.13 1.54
C ASN A 579 27.80 6.21 0.10
N LEU A 580 26.66 6.88 -0.13
CA LEU A 580 25.97 6.99 -1.42
C LEU A 580 25.59 5.63 -2.04
N GLU A 581 25.41 4.59 -1.22
CA GLU A 581 24.92 3.28 -1.68
C GLU A 581 23.44 3.34 -2.05
N GLN A 582 22.68 4.16 -1.32
CA GLN A 582 21.29 4.49 -1.60
C GLN A 582 21.07 5.97 -1.35
N THR A 583 20.37 6.66 -2.25
CA THR A 583 20.02 8.07 -2.05
C THR A 583 18.58 8.31 -2.49
N PRO A 584 17.68 8.73 -1.59
CA PRO A 584 16.30 8.99 -1.97
C PRO A 584 16.21 10.27 -2.80
N ILE A 585 15.59 10.18 -3.98
CA ILE A 585 15.34 11.33 -4.86
C ILE A 585 14.06 12.06 -4.45
N ASP A 586 13.06 11.32 -3.94
CA ASP A 586 11.80 11.88 -3.45
C ASP A 586 11.23 11.12 -2.26
N GLY A 587 10.11 11.62 -1.73
CA GLY A 587 9.44 11.00 -0.58
C GLY A 587 8.94 9.59 -0.84
N SER A 588 8.65 9.20 -2.09
CA SER A 588 8.23 7.83 -2.39
C SER A 588 9.39 6.85 -2.26
N GLN A 589 10.55 7.20 -2.83
CA GLN A 589 11.77 6.40 -2.71
C GLN A 589 12.28 6.32 -1.28
N LEU A 590 12.24 7.42 -0.51
CA LEU A 590 12.60 7.40 0.90
C LEU A 590 11.78 6.36 1.67
N ILE A 591 10.46 6.32 1.43
CA ILE A 591 9.55 5.40 2.11
C ILE A 591 9.80 3.96 1.67
N ASP A 592 10.10 3.73 0.39
CA ASP A 592 10.48 2.40 -0.10
C ASP A 592 11.78 1.92 0.53
N ILE A 593 12.80 2.77 0.65
CA ILE A 593 14.06 2.45 1.34
C ILE A 593 13.80 2.10 2.82
N LEU A 594 13.02 2.93 3.51
CA LEU A 594 12.62 2.67 4.91
C LEU A 594 11.95 1.31 5.05
N HIS A 595 10.94 1.05 4.23
CA HIS A 595 10.19 -0.20 4.26
C HIS A 595 11.05 -1.42 3.91
N ASN A 596 11.97 -1.31 2.94
CA ASN A 596 12.90 -2.38 2.57
C ASN A 596 13.88 -2.72 3.71
N ARG A 597 14.22 -1.74 4.56
CA ARG A 597 15.00 -1.93 5.79
C ARG A 597 14.13 -2.32 6.99
N GLY A 598 12.82 -2.48 6.81
CA GLY A 598 11.88 -2.82 7.87
C GLY A 598 11.52 -1.67 8.81
N ILE A 599 11.89 -0.43 8.48
CA ILE A 599 11.63 0.76 9.28
C ILE A 599 10.22 1.29 8.94
N ASN A 600 9.39 1.48 9.95
CA ASN A 600 8.07 2.07 9.78
C ASN A 600 8.18 3.61 9.67
N VAL A 601 7.31 4.22 8.86
CA VAL A 601 7.30 5.68 8.62
C VAL A 601 7.16 6.51 9.91
N ARG A 602 6.57 5.96 10.98
CA ARG A 602 6.50 6.62 12.30
C ARG A 602 7.88 7.02 12.86
N TYR A 603 8.96 6.36 12.44
CA TYR A 603 10.34 6.68 12.83
C TYR A 603 10.98 7.82 12.03
N ILE A 604 10.30 8.38 11.02
CA ILE A 604 10.86 9.44 10.17
C ILE A 604 11.29 10.67 11.00
N GLY A 605 10.63 10.96 12.12
CA GLY A 605 11.02 12.04 13.03
C GLY A 605 12.37 11.79 13.70
N THR A 606 12.64 10.56 14.16
CA THR A 606 13.95 10.17 14.71
C THR A 606 15.04 10.24 13.64
N ILE A 607 14.75 9.75 12.43
CA ILE A 607 15.67 9.82 11.29
C ILE A 607 15.96 11.27 10.93
N CYS A 608 14.94 12.12 10.87
CA CYS A 608 15.07 13.55 10.62
C CYS A 608 15.97 14.23 11.65
N GLY A 609 15.88 13.84 12.92
CA GLY A 609 16.79 14.30 13.98
C GLY A 609 18.26 13.94 13.71
N ILE A 610 18.53 12.68 13.35
CA ILE A 610 19.90 12.21 13.04
C ILE A 610 20.46 12.89 11.79
N VAL A 611 19.65 12.99 10.74
CA VAL A 611 20.06 13.58 9.46
C VAL A 611 20.26 15.10 9.60
N SER A 612 19.50 15.78 10.48
CA SER A 612 19.66 17.23 10.71
C SER A 612 21.02 17.65 11.26
N THR A 613 21.76 16.74 11.91
CA THR A 613 23.11 17.03 12.42
C THR A 613 24.19 16.95 11.33
N ARG A 614 23.81 16.61 10.10
CA ARG A 614 24.71 16.25 9.01
C ARG A 614 24.44 17.10 7.75
N PRO A 615 25.32 18.06 7.40
CA PRO A 615 25.10 18.92 6.24
C PRO A 615 25.22 18.18 4.90
N ASP A 616 25.94 17.06 4.86
CA ASP A 616 26.07 16.18 3.69
C ASP A 616 24.76 15.50 3.28
N LEU A 617 23.79 15.39 4.20
CA LEU A 617 22.49 14.78 3.97
C LEU A 617 21.32 15.78 3.97
N ASP A 618 21.60 17.06 3.69
CA ASP A 618 20.57 18.13 3.65
C ASP A 618 19.39 17.79 2.72
N HIS A 619 19.66 17.15 1.57
CA HIS A 619 18.60 16.71 0.66
C HIS A 619 17.64 15.69 1.31
N VAL A 620 18.16 14.72 2.07
CA VAL A 620 17.35 13.73 2.81
C VAL A 620 16.56 14.42 3.91
N PHE A 621 17.18 15.37 4.62
CA PHE A 621 16.52 16.16 5.65
C PHE A 621 15.30 16.91 5.10
N LYS A 622 15.47 17.61 3.96
CA LYS A 622 14.39 18.28 3.24
C LYS A 622 13.24 17.34 2.88
N ILE A 623 13.55 16.15 2.37
CA ILE A 623 12.54 15.13 2.02
C ILE A 623 11.80 14.63 3.27
N CYS A 624 12.50 14.40 4.38
CA CYS A 624 11.89 13.99 5.66
C CYS A 624 10.87 15.01 6.17
N ILE A 625 11.23 16.30 6.19
CA ILE A 625 10.34 17.39 6.61
C ILE A 625 9.10 17.45 5.70
N LEU A 626 9.31 17.43 4.37
CA LEU A 626 8.24 17.49 3.39
C LEU A 626 7.27 16.30 3.55
N GLU A 627 7.79 15.09 3.77
CA GLU A 627 6.99 13.88 3.92
C GLU A 627 6.18 13.89 5.23
N MET A 628 6.72 14.42 6.33
CA MET A 628 5.98 14.60 7.60
C MET A 628 4.82 15.59 7.45
N ILE A 629 5.05 16.74 6.81
CA ILE A 629 4.03 17.76 6.55
C ILE A 629 2.94 17.19 5.63
N ALA A 630 3.32 16.60 4.50
CA ALA A 630 2.38 16.08 3.51
C ALA A 630 1.49 14.96 4.06
N ARG A 631 2.01 14.07 4.91
CA ARG A 631 1.22 12.99 5.54
C ARG A 631 0.23 13.52 6.58
N THR A 632 0.64 14.49 7.38
CA THR A 632 -0.22 15.12 8.37
C THR A 632 -1.35 15.90 7.69
N ALA A 633 -1.00 16.68 6.66
CA ALA A 633 -1.95 17.35 5.79
C ALA A 633 -2.94 16.38 5.11
N LYS A 634 -2.45 15.22 4.62
CA LYS A 634 -3.33 14.16 4.07
C LYS A 634 -4.36 13.68 5.10
N GLN A 635 -3.94 13.39 6.33
CA GLN A 635 -4.83 12.85 7.36
C GLN A 635 -5.95 13.84 7.70
N LEU A 636 -5.60 15.12 7.85
CA LEU A 636 -6.56 16.19 8.06
C LEU A 636 -7.52 16.31 6.86
N LEU A 637 -6.98 16.32 5.63
CA LEU A 637 -7.79 16.40 4.41
C LEU A 637 -8.75 15.22 4.25
N ARG A 638 -8.34 14.01 4.66
CA ARG A 638 -9.14 12.79 4.59
C ARG A 638 -10.46 12.94 5.36
N VAL A 639 -10.41 13.41 6.61
CA VAL A 639 -11.60 13.62 7.45
C VAL A 639 -12.55 14.64 6.81
N HIS A 640 -11.99 15.61 6.07
CA HIS A 640 -12.78 16.65 5.40
C HIS A 640 -13.38 16.22 4.06
N MET A 641 -12.66 15.43 3.26
CA MET A 641 -13.16 14.92 1.97
C MET A 641 -14.42 14.06 2.12
N GLN A 642 -14.61 13.43 3.30
CA GLN A 642 -15.82 12.66 3.62
C GLN A 642 -17.07 13.57 3.72
N ASN A 643 -16.92 14.82 4.17
CA ASN A 643 -18.04 15.68 4.58
C ASN A 643 -18.24 16.94 3.70
N CYS A 644 -17.21 17.37 2.95
CA CYS A 644 -17.22 18.63 2.21
C CYS A 644 -17.02 18.43 0.71
N LYS A 645 -17.77 19.19 -0.09
CA LYS A 645 -17.61 19.26 -1.56
C LYS A 645 -16.49 20.22 -2.01
N TYR A 646 -15.96 21.03 -1.10
CA TYR A 646 -15.00 22.11 -1.43
C TYR A 646 -13.61 21.78 -0.92
N LEU A 647 -12.78 21.22 -1.79
CA LEU A 647 -11.40 20.81 -1.51
C LEU A 647 -10.40 21.98 -1.56
N ILE A 648 -10.71 22.99 -2.38
CA ILE A 648 -9.83 24.11 -2.70
C ILE A 648 -9.47 24.98 -1.50
N PRO A 649 -10.39 25.36 -0.60
CA PRO A 649 -10.03 26.16 0.57
C PRO A 649 -8.97 25.48 1.44
N TYR A 650 -8.99 24.16 1.55
CA TYR A 650 -8.02 23.41 2.35
C TYR A 650 -6.64 23.35 1.68
N ILE A 651 -6.58 23.06 0.37
CA ILE A 651 -5.33 23.08 -0.40
C ILE A 651 -4.70 24.48 -0.35
N MET A 652 -5.53 25.53 -0.42
CA MET A 652 -5.11 26.91 -0.22
C MET A 652 -4.50 27.13 1.15
N HIS A 653 -5.21 26.80 2.23
CA HIS A 653 -4.72 27.06 3.60
C HIS A 653 -3.42 26.31 3.93
N ILE A 654 -3.18 25.13 3.34
CA ILE A 654 -1.89 24.45 3.47
C ILE A 654 -0.79 25.18 2.70
N SER A 655 -1.09 25.61 1.47
CA SER A 655 -0.09 26.07 0.51
C SER A 655 0.23 27.57 0.59
N TYR A 656 -0.52 28.33 1.39
CA TYR A 656 -0.56 29.80 1.35
C TYR A 656 -0.09 30.45 2.67
N ASN A 657 0.33 31.73 2.60
CA ASN A 657 0.89 32.54 3.69
C ASN A 657 -0.21 33.15 4.62
N PRO A 658 -0.01 33.21 5.95
CA PRO A 658 -0.95 33.84 6.88
C PRO A 658 -1.22 35.35 6.67
N ASP A 659 -0.35 36.09 5.98
CA ASP A 659 -0.45 37.56 5.89
C ASP A 659 -1.54 38.10 4.95
N SER A 660 -2.23 37.24 4.19
CA SER A 660 -3.41 37.65 3.41
C SER A 660 -4.69 37.26 4.15
N ARG A 661 -5.51 38.26 4.48
CA ARG A 661 -6.89 38.03 4.93
C ARG A 661 -7.62 37.13 3.92
N PRO A 662 -8.59 36.30 4.34
CA PRO A 662 -9.43 35.56 3.42
C PRO A 662 -10.19 36.56 2.53
N LEU A 663 -9.67 36.83 1.33
CA LEU A 663 -10.39 37.59 0.32
C LEU A 663 -11.50 36.70 -0.22
N GLY A 664 -12.66 36.75 0.45
CA GLY A 664 -13.97 36.54 -0.17
C GLY A 664 -14.16 35.34 -1.10
N MET A 665 -13.61 34.16 -0.81
CA MET A 665 -14.09 32.91 -1.45
C MET A 665 -15.49 32.51 -0.98
N VAL A 666 -16.04 33.19 0.03
CA VAL A 666 -17.49 33.24 0.26
C VAL A 666 -18.04 34.48 -0.47
N SER A 667 -17.92 34.51 -1.79
CA SER A 667 -18.81 35.36 -2.58
C SER A 667 -20.21 34.74 -2.50
N ASN A 668 -21.17 35.58 -2.13
CA ASN A 668 -22.58 35.27 -1.93
C ASN A 668 -23.29 34.78 -3.21
N GLN A 669 -22.94 33.62 -3.76
CA GLN A 669 -23.68 33.04 -4.87
C GLN A 669 -24.00 31.55 -4.61
N SER A 670 -25.23 31.36 -4.12
CA SER A 670 -26.04 30.12 -4.12
C SER A 670 -25.90 29.11 -2.97
N LEU A 671 -26.05 29.59 -1.73
CA LEU A 671 -26.88 28.86 -0.75
C LEU A 671 -28.37 29.00 -1.13
N HIS A 672 -28.76 28.45 -2.27
CA HIS A 672 -30.18 28.36 -2.66
C HIS A 672 -30.65 26.92 -2.52
N PHE A 673 -30.61 26.38 -1.29
CA PHE A 673 -31.43 25.24 -0.94
C PHE A 673 -32.81 25.75 -0.50
N SER A 674 -33.58 26.23 -1.48
CA SER A 674 -35.00 26.49 -1.29
C SER A 674 -35.73 25.16 -1.24
N VAL A 675 -35.83 24.56 -0.05
CA VAL A 675 -36.86 23.55 0.20
C VAL A 675 -38.20 24.24 0.02
N PHE A 676 -38.98 23.80 -0.97
CA PHE A 676 -40.38 24.12 -1.13
C PHE A 676 -41.17 23.64 0.11
N ILE A 677 -41.19 24.43 1.18
CA ILE A 677 -42.21 24.32 2.22
C ILE A 677 -43.18 25.49 2.02
N LYS A 678 -44.27 25.22 1.31
CA LYS A 678 -45.46 26.08 1.30
C LYS A 678 -45.85 26.35 2.76
N LYS A 679 -45.72 27.60 3.21
CA LYS A 679 -46.25 28.07 4.50
C LYS A 679 -47.77 27.93 4.51
N LYS A 680 -48.28 26.87 5.12
CA LYS A 680 -49.62 26.86 5.72
C LYS A 680 -49.46 27.03 7.24
N LYS A 681 -49.94 28.16 7.74
CA LYS A 681 -50.05 28.45 9.18
C LYS A 681 -51.08 27.51 9.81
N THR A 682 -50.64 26.63 10.71
CA THR A 682 -51.49 26.11 11.80
C THR A 682 -50.62 25.63 12.96
N LYS A 683 -50.93 26.12 14.16
CA LYS A 683 -50.36 25.73 15.46
C LYS A 683 -50.71 24.27 15.79
N LYS A 684 -49.74 23.44 16.18
CA LYS A 684 -49.84 22.48 17.30
C LYS A 684 -48.48 21.83 17.62
N LYS A 685 -48.25 21.61 18.92
CA LYS A 685 -47.07 21.01 19.57
C LYS A 685 -46.97 19.50 19.27
N SER A 686 -45.79 19.00 18.95
CA SER A 686 -45.33 17.65 19.31
C SER A 686 -43.80 17.56 19.30
N SER A 687 -43.27 16.87 20.30
CA SER A 687 -41.86 16.68 20.61
C SER A 687 -41.21 15.58 19.76
N SER A 688 -40.26 15.96 18.91
CA SER A 688 -39.20 15.08 18.41
C SER A 688 -38.03 15.96 17.98
N LYS A 689 -36.89 15.87 18.66
CA LYS A 689 -35.65 16.57 18.27
C LYS A 689 -35.12 15.92 16.98
N PRO A 690 -35.01 16.64 15.85
CA PRO A 690 -34.17 16.20 14.74
C PRO A 690 -32.70 16.47 15.11
N GLN A 691 -31.82 15.52 14.76
CA GLN A 691 -30.38 15.63 15.00
C GLN A 691 -29.78 16.89 14.37
N LEU A 692 -29.01 17.62 15.18
CA LEU A 692 -28.42 18.94 14.89
C LEU A 692 -26.91 18.85 14.63
N SER A 693 -26.38 17.69 14.20
CA SER A 693 -24.92 17.47 14.08
C SER A 693 -24.33 17.90 12.73
N ASN A 694 -25.04 17.69 11.62
CA ASN A 694 -24.47 17.93 10.28
C ASN A 694 -24.35 19.43 9.91
N SER A 695 -25.12 20.30 10.58
CA SER A 695 -25.06 21.76 10.35
C SER A 695 -24.04 22.49 11.24
N ILE A 696 -23.75 21.96 12.43
CA ILE A 696 -22.75 22.50 13.38
C ILE A 696 -21.35 22.17 12.93
N GLN A 697 -21.23 21.02 12.24
CA GLN A 697 -20.19 20.85 11.27
C GLN A 697 -20.35 21.99 10.25
N ALA A 698 -20.90 21.92 9.03
CA ALA A 698 -20.79 22.95 7.93
C ALA A 698 -20.45 24.47 8.23
N ALA A 699 -20.79 25.03 9.39
CA ALA A 699 -20.35 26.32 9.94
C ALA A 699 -18.88 26.40 10.47
N THR A 700 -18.28 25.35 11.03
CA THR A 700 -16.90 25.34 11.58
C THR A 700 -15.78 25.59 10.54
N TRP A 701 -15.92 25.12 9.28
CA TRP A 701 -14.89 25.32 8.22
C TRP A 701 -14.85 26.76 7.73
N ALA A 702 -15.98 27.47 7.71
CA ALA A 702 -16.02 28.88 7.31
C ALA A 702 -15.18 29.76 8.26
N SER A 703 -14.84 29.23 9.45
CA SER A 703 -14.01 29.89 10.46
C SER A 703 -12.60 29.31 10.61
N LEU A 704 -12.19 28.27 9.86
CA LEU A 704 -10.84 27.70 9.99
C LEU A 704 -9.80 28.66 9.39
N THR A 705 -8.81 29.06 10.19
CA THR A 705 -7.71 29.91 9.72
C THR A 705 -6.47 29.11 9.33
N PRO A 706 -5.58 29.64 8.47
CA PRO A 706 -4.27 29.03 8.22
C PRO A 706 -3.48 28.76 9.52
N ASP A 707 -3.57 29.66 10.50
CA ASP A 707 -2.85 29.51 11.78
C ASP A 707 -3.40 28.37 12.64
N ASP A 708 -4.72 28.17 12.66
CA ASP A 708 -5.34 27.00 13.33
C ASP A 708 -4.90 25.69 12.66
N LEU A 709 -4.84 25.70 11.32
CA LEU A 709 -4.43 24.54 10.55
C LEU A 709 -2.97 24.18 10.81
N TRP A 710 -2.06 25.14 10.72
CA TRP A 710 -0.63 24.90 10.95
C TRP A 710 -0.32 24.54 12.39
N ARG A 711 -1.02 25.12 13.39
CA ARG A 711 -0.95 24.64 14.79
C ARG A 711 -1.33 23.17 14.92
N THR A 712 -2.37 22.74 14.20
CA THR A 712 -2.79 21.34 14.18
C THR A 712 -1.72 20.47 13.51
N ILE A 713 -1.14 20.89 12.39
CA ILE A 713 -0.06 20.18 11.70
C ILE A 713 1.16 19.99 12.61
N VAL A 714 1.63 21.06 13.26
CA VAL A 714 2.80 21.02 14.17
C VAL A 714 2.52 20.08 15.35
N SER A 715 1.34 20.18 15.97
CA SER A 715 0.92 19.30 17.06
C SER A 715 0.86 17.83 16.63
N ASP A 716 0.26 17.55 15.47
CA ASP A 716 0.16 16.19 14.95
C ASP A 716 1.52 15.61 14.52
N ILE A 717 2.44 16.43 14.00
CA ILE A 717 3.81 15.96 13.68
C ILE A 717 4.54 15.58 14.97
N LYS A 718 4.43 16.38 16.02
CA LYS A 718 4.99 16.05 17.33
C LYS A 718 4.39 14.77 17.88
N SER A 719 3.06 14.62 17.84
CA SER A 719 2.36 13.42 18.32
C SER A 719 2.74 12.18 17.51
N ASN A 720 2.66 12.23 16.18
CA ASN A 720 2.84 11.07 15.28
C ASN A 720 4.30 10.70 15.05
N PHE A 721 5.20 11.68 14.96
CA PHE A 721 6.59 11.44 14.55
C PHE A 721 7.59 11.79 15.66
N GLY A 722 7.21 12.61 16.64
CA GLY A 722 8.09 13.03 17.75
C GLY A 722 9.17 13.98 17.31
N TYR A 723 8.86 14.76 16.28
CA TYR A 723 9.72 15.79 15.75
C TYR A 723 9.10 17.15 16.07
N ASP A 724 9.89 18.04 16.66
CA ASP A 724 9.47 19.40 16.93
C ASP A 724 9.67 20.25 15.66
N LEU A 725 8.59 20.47 14.92
CA LEU A 725 8.59 21.34 13.76
C LEU A 725 8.60 22.81 14.21
N LEU A 726 9.64 23.54 13.85
CA LEU A 726 9.88 24.91 14.31
C LEU A 726 9.43 25.94 13.26
N CYS A 727 8.17 25.84 12.85
CA CYS A 727 7.51 26.80 11.96
C CYS A 727 6.01 26.89 12.24
N ASP A 728 5.44 28.06 11.95
CA ASP A 728 4.04 28.37 12.23
C ASP A 728 3.19 28.46 10.96
N ASN A 729 3.82 28.41 9.78
CA ASN A 729 3.17 28.50 8.48
C ASN A 729 4.04 27.92 7.34
N CYS A 730 3.47 27.82 6.14
CA CYS A 730 4.14 27.27 4.96
C CYS A 730 5.40 28.04 4.56
N ASP A 731 5.39 29.37 4.62
CA ASP A 731 6.51 30.21 4.18
C ASP A 731 7.68 30.11 5.17
N ALA A 732 7.38 30.08 6.46
CA ALA A 732 8.36 29.78 7.50
C ALA A 732 8.95 28.37 7.31
N ALA A 733 8.14 27.38 6.91
CA ALA A 733 8.63 26.05 6.60
C ALA A 733 9.58 26.05 5.38
N VAL A 734 9.20 26.73 4.31
CA VAL A 734 10.00 26.90 3.08
C VAL A 734 11.31 27.63 3.38
N ALA A 735 11.26 28.76 4.08
CA ALA A 735 12.44 29.56 4.40
C ALA A 735 13.40 28.84 5.37
N ARG A 736 12.86 28.14 6.38
CA ARG A 736 13.67 27.47 7.40
C ARG A 736 14.28 26.16 6.92
N TYR A 737 13.50 25.36 6.21
CA TYR A 737 13.89 24.00 5.82
C TYR A 737 14.29 23.88 4.35
N GLY A 738 14.19 24.94 3.55
CA GLY A 738 14.55 24.92 2.12
C GLY A 738 13.70 23.96 1.30
N ILE A 739 12.44 23.75 1.69
CA ILE A 739 11.47 22.94 0.93
C ILE A 739 10.77 23.77 -0.14
N GLN A 740 10.35 23.15 -1.24
CA GLN A 740 9.64 23.84 -2.31
C GLN A 740 8.12 23.66 -2.16
N LYS A 741 7.35 24.76 -2.26
CA LYS A 741 5.87 24.73 -2.21
C LYS A 741 5.27 23.78 -3.25
N ILE A 742 5.85 23.74 -4.45
CA ILE A 742 5.36 22.88 -5.52
C ILE A 742 5.57 21.39 -5.24
N SER A 743 6.71 21.03 -4.64
CA SER A 743 7.00 19.67 -4.21
C SER A 743 6.05 19.22 -3.10
N LEU A 744 5.69 20.12 -2.19
CA LEU A 744 4.67 19.87 -1.17
C LEU A 744 3.28 19.65 -1.80
N LEU A 745 2.88 20.50 -2.75
CA LEU A 745 1.62 20.35 -3.48
C LEU A 745 1.55 19.02 -4.24
N ARG A 746 2.59 18.66 -5.00
CA ARG A 746 2.70 17.37 -5.70
C ARG A 746 2.53 16.22 -4.71
N SER A 747 3.27 16.25 -3.60
CA SER A 747 3.24 15.20 -2.58
C SER A 747 1.85 15.06 -1.96
N LEU A 748 1.18 16.18 -1.68
CA LEU A 748 -0.19 16.19 -1.18
C LEU A 748 -1.15 15.56 -2.19
N CYS A 749 -1.14 16.02 -3.45
CA CYS A 749 -2.02 15.56 -4.52
C CYS A 749 -1.91 14.04 -4.76
N ILE A 750 -0.69 13.52 -4.85
CA ILE A 750 -0.44 12.08 -5.03
C ILE A 750 -0.97 11.27 -3.83
N LYS A 751 -0.83 11.80 -2.61
CA LYS A 751 -1.23 11.09 -1.38
C LYS A 751 -2.72 11.16 -1.09
N THR A 752 -3.44 12.11 -1.68
CA THR A 752 -4.87 12.36 -1.45
C THR A 752 -5.73 11.95 -2.65
N GLY A 753 -5.10 11.71 -3.81
CA GLY A 753 -5.78 11.34 -5.05
C GLY A 753 -6.32 12.54 -5.81
N VAL A 754 -5.90 13.75 -5.44
CA VAL A 754 -6.36 14.99 -6.06
C VAL A 754 -5.58 15.22 -7.34
N GLN A 755 -6.29 15.45 -8.45
CA GLN A 755 -5.68 15.86 -9.70
C GLN A 755 -5.98 17.34 -9.96
N ILE A 756 -4.92 18.10 -10.24
CA ILE A 756 -5.00 19.53 -10.50
C ILE A 756 -4.76 19.88 -11.98
N LEU A 757 -5.14 21.09 -12.36
CA LEU A 757 -4.86 21.65 -13.66
C LEU A 757 -3.36 21.96 -13.80
N LEU A 758 -2.76 21.54 -14.92
CA LEU A 758 -1.40 21.92 -15.27
C LEU A 758 -1.41 23.38 -15.75
N ARG A 759 -0.97 24.27 -14.88
CA ARG A 759 -0.67 25.68 -15.14
C ARG A 759 0.31 26.19 -14.10
N GLU A 760 0.89 27.36 -14.34
CA GLU A 760 1.70 28.02 -13.31
C GLU A 760 0.82 28.57 -12.18
N TYR A 761 1.19 28.26 -10.95
CA TYR A 761 0.52 28.71 -9.72
C TYR A 761 1.34 29.78 -9.03
N ASP A 762 0.75 30.97 -8.85
CA ASP A 762 1.37 32.05 -8.09
C ASP A 762 1.05 31.90 -6.59
N PHE A 763 2.00 31.35 -5.84
CA PHE A 763 1.92 31.15 -4.40
C PHE A 763 2.24 32.41 -3.57
N ASN A 764 2.61 33.51 -4.23
CA ASN A 764 3.00 34.77 -3.59
C ASN A 764 1.96 35.89 -3.85
N SER A 765 0.97 35.65 -4.71
CA SER A 765 -0.07 36.61 -5.03
C SER A 765 -0.97 36.90 -3.85
N THR A 766 -0.99 38.14 -3.35
CA THR A 766 -1.94 38.61 -2.33
C THR A 766 -3.25 39.17 -2.91
N LYS A 767 -3.32 39.33 -4.24
CA LYS A 767 -4.45 39.97 -4.94
C LYS A 767 -5.50 38.97 -5.41
N HIS A 768 -5.08 37.75 -5.76
CA HIS A 768 -5.95 36.72 -6.32
C HIS A 768 -5.71 35.38 -5.62
N PRO A 769 -6.77 34.56 -5.46
CA PRO A 769 -6.63 33.20 -4.95
C PRO A 769 -5.72 32.38 -5.87
N THR A 770 -4.70 31.72 -5.30
CA THR A 770 -3.76 30.85 -6.05
C THR A 770 -4.50 29.72 -6.79
N PHE A 771 -5.45 29.06 -6.11
CA PHE A 771 -6.32 28.02 -6.65
C PHE A 771 -7.75 28.51 -6.91
N LYS A 772 -8.41 27.93 -7.91
CA LYS A 772 -9.80 28.17 -8.30
C LYS A 772 -10.56 26.85 -8.39
N GLU A 773 -11.88 26.92 -8.52
CA GLU A 773 -12.75 25.75 -8.74
C GLU A 773 -12.37 24.96 -9.99
N GLU A 774 -12.01 25.66 -11.07
CA GLU A 774 -11.54 25.07 -12.32
C GLU A 774 -10.18 24.35 -12.22
N ASP A 775 -9.45 24.50 -11.11
CA ASP A 775 -8.15 23.86 -10.95
C ASP A 775 -8.22 22.42 -10.45
N ILE A 776 -9.35 21.98 -9.87
CA ILE A 776 -9.53 20.59 -9.46
C ILE A 776 -10.15 19.82 -10.60
N MET A 777 -9.33 19.06 -11.31
CA MET A 777 -9.72 18.34 -12.52
C MET A 777 -10.43 17.03 -12.19
N ASN A 778 -9.95 16.30 -11.18
CA ASN A 778 -10.54 15.03 -10.78
C ASN A 778 -10.11 14.60 -9.36
N LEU A 779 -10.80 13.58 -8.82
CA LEU A 779 -10.41 12.82 -7.64
C LEU A 779 -10.27 11.36 -8.03
N PHE A 780 -9.11 10.78 -7.78
CA PHE A 780 -8.82 9.39 -8.09
C PHE A 780 -8.65 8.54 -6.83
N PRO A 781 -9.01 7.25 -6.92
CA PRO A 781 -8.76 6.31 -5.85
C PRO A 781 -7.26 6.03 -5.71
N ILE A 782 -6.77 5.93 -4.47
CA ILE A 782 -5.44 5.41 -4.16
C ILE A 782 -5.60 3.96 -3.74
N VAL A 783 -5.05 3.07 -4.56
CA VAL A 783 -5.27 1.63 -4.43
C VAL A 783 -4.06 0.94 -3.84
N LYS A 784 -4.27 0.13 -2.81
CA LYS A 784 -3.30 -0.79 -2.23
C LYS A 784 -3.77 -2.21 -2.50
N HIS A 785 -2.86 -3.10 -2.90
CA HIS A 785 -3.20 -4.46 -3.32
C HIS A 785 -2.11 -5.47 -2.95
N THR A 786 -2.50 -6.74 -2.85
CA THR A 786 -1.61 -7.86 -2.55
C THR A 786 -0.89 -8.33 -3.81
N ASN A 787 0.06 -7.55 -4.32
CA ASN A 787 0.79 -7.95 -5.53
C ASN A 787 1.74 -9.13 -5.23
N PRO A 788 1.81 -10.18 -6.07
CA PRO A 788 2.92 -11.12 -6.00
C PRO A 788 4.20 -10.34 -6.31
N LYS A 789 5.16 -10.28 -5.37
CA LYS A 789 6.49 -9.74 -5.66
C LYS A 789 7.09 -10.62 -6.75
N VAL A 790 7.12 -10.07 -7.95
CA VAL A 790 7.75 -10.63 -9.14
C VAL A 790 9.20 -10.94 -8.78
N THR A 791 9.56 -12.22 -8.70
CA THR A 791 10.94 -12.66 -8.51
C THR A 791 11.84 -12.02 -9.59
N PRO A 792 13.16 -11.88 -9.36
CA PRO A 792 14.07 -11.27 -10.35
C PRO A 792 13.91 -11.89 -11.76
N TYR A 793 13.59 -13.19 -11.82
CA TYR A 793 13.30 -13.92 -13.05
C TYR A 793 12.01 -13.49 -13.72
N SER A 794 10.93 -13.21 -12.97
CA SER A 794 9.70 -12.72 -13.56
C SER A 794 9.76 -11.24 -13.95
N LYS A 795 10.71 -10.44 -13.45
CA LYS A 795 10.98 -9.09 -13.99
C LYS A 795 11.51 -9.16 -15.43
N ILE A 796 12.37 -10.14 -15.70
CA ILE A 796 12.87 -10.45 -17.05
C ILE A 796 11.73 -10.98 -17.93
N VAL A 797 10.79 -11.74 -17.36
CA VAL A 797 9.66 -12.28 -18.14
C VAL A 797 8.54 -11.25 -18.36
N ILE A 798 8.29 -10.31 -17.45
CA ILE A 798 7.40 -9.16 -17.72
C ILE A 798 7.98 -8.33 -18.87
N ALA A 799 9.28 -8.09 -18.88
CA ALA A 799 9.95 -7.44 -20.02
C ALA A 799 9.78 -8.25 -21.33
N LYS A 800 9.99 -9.58 -21.29
CA LYS A 800 9.84 -10.47 -22.48
C LYS A 800 8.39 -10.77 -22.88
N LEU A 801 7.42 -10.59 -21.98
CA LEU A 801 5.98 -10.73 -22.24
C LEU A 801 5.50 -9.63 -23.18
N TYR A 802 6.09 -8.43 -23.07
CA TYR A 802 5.76 -7.33 -23.97
C TYR A 802 6.45 -7.43 -25.34
N ASP A 803 7.63 -8.06 -25.41
CA ASP A 803 8.32 -8.29 -26.70
C ASP A 803 7.65 -9.35 -27.58
N ARG A 804 6.89 -10.30 -27.02
CA ARG A 804 6.29 -11.43 -27.77
C ARG A 804 4.80 -11.31 -28.08
N VAL A 805 4.10 -10.32 -27.54
CA VAL A 805 2.70 -10.06 -27.90
C VAL A 805 2.58 -9.10 -29.10
N TYR A 806 3.68 -8.51 -29.56
CA TYR A 806 3.73 -7.56 -30.68
C TYR A 806 4.86 -7.81 -31.71
N MET A 807 5.19 -9.08 -31.93
CA MET A 807 5.72 -9.57 -33.22
C MET A 807 4.74 -10.60 -33.76
#